data_AF-A0AAD8Z256-F1
#
_entry.id   AF-A0AAD8Z256-F1
#
_cell.length_a   1.000
_cell.length_b   1.000
_cell.length_c   1.000
_cell.angle_alpha   90.00
_cell.angle_beta   90.00
_cell.angle_gamma   90.00
#
_symmetry.space_group_name_H-M   'P 1'
#
loop_
_entity.id
_entity.type
_entity.pdbx_description
1 polymer ?
#
loop_
_entity_poly.entity_id
_entity_poly.type
_entity_poly.pdbx_seq_one_letter_code
_entity_poly.pdbx_strand_id
1 'polypeptide(L)'
;MFFQQKPLSAWSRCSSVWNMGTTASAGSQPVLVTPTHQVGHQGNSVAEDRSSMSSGSLQMLAIPSSKAKSIITNKVAPVVITYNCKEEFQIHDSVLSANLVVGKISDTMPEHYLVLGEFFMVQDVNCKADVLNTTGSYGAPNFRKAKGTHPLFGMGQPSLNGFKQVLQKLESEPYEDVIFFCVREEPVVFLHLGKDFIPYTPRRKDNLHENLHHLKKTVRADQLELSIRKEASHRIIYMMYLCDFAKLSENIVTVYNDIENFKDEPQHVRIVSEEDIHITEEIYKRPLFSLPSYRYYRLPLPMEGAPMEEDFDAFVNILRESPSLSVLRDGSRHPPALLFSCQVGVGRTNLGLILGALVLHHLQEVVYISREEDVQFKHQPDFQVIQVLITRLPKGQQVLDEVDRAIDMCSEMHNIKDSMYENKCKMEGIGEDYQIQGSSTKDYFRQRTLQSLERYFFLIVFNAYLHDQYPQMFAQSFSQWMCTNAWIYRLLGCMDCSELLAPASLISDGTRILVASGFLAPDMLGTAKEMRVANFRRVLKMPVYGMAQPSSEAVSTVLSYLTDERRKYSTMLWVNLQEELLVEGNGQVFCPREPACLEQPIPVCVQKLQQLEALESAVKEDILKCEKWLEVIMEQEKQMRMLKCCHTVSELFAEQKILHPGVTYQRIPFSDCCAPSEEVFDQLLEAIKGSLAKDPSSAFIFNCSDGKDRTTSAMVIATLTLWHFNGFPECGDEEIVSIPDAKYSKGEFEAVMQVVRLLPDGHRMKKEVDMALDIVSETMTPMHYHLREIIVCSYKEIKTAKCKDEGWQLRLRSLQYLERYIYFILFNSYLHLEKKDSWRRPFSLWMHQVAARAGIYAILNQLGFAEFEALEDSPLTSLRCRWRQHTVHSLPIRGEFI
;
A
#
# COMPACT_ATOMS: atom_id res chain seq x y z
N MET A 1 48.88 63.64 -5.18
CA MET A 1 48.57 64.07 -6.56
C MET A 1 47.40 63.24 -7.06
N PHE A 2 46.30 63.76 -7.60
CA PHE A 2 45.72 65.11 -7.54
C PHE A 2 44.19 64.97 -7.81
N PHE A 3 43.34 65.45 -6.89
CA PHE A 3 41.93 65.92 -6.99
C PHE A 3 40.93 65.26 -8.00
N GLN A 4 39.76 64.69 -7.61
CA GLN A 4 38.59 65.17 -6.82
C GLN A 4 37.51 65.90 -7.66
N GLN A 5 36.29 65.33 -7.78
CA GLN A 5 34.99 66.06 -7.78
C GLN A 5 33.74 65.13 -7.71
N LYS A 6 32.71 65.59 -6.97
CA LYS A 6 31.26 65.22 -7.03
C LYS A 6 30.55 66.16 -8.06
N PRO A 7 29.28 66.01 -8.54
CA PRO A 7 28.08 65.66 -7.73
C PRO A 7 26.79 65.09 -8.44
N LEU A 8 25.71 64.95 -7.63
CA LEU A 8 24.27 65.18 -7.91
C LEU A 8 23.42 64.34 -8.92
N SER A 9 22.55 63.51 -8.33
CA SER A 9 21.06 63.44 -8.47
C SER A 9 20.33 63.20 -9.80
N ALA A 10 19.31 62.32 -9.66
CA ALA A 10 18.05 62.20 -10.42
C ALA A 10 18.08 61.49 -11.79
N TRP A 11 17.11 60.58 -11.98
CA TRP A 11 16.08 60.63 -13.04
C TRP A 11 14.89 59.74 -12.64
N SER A 12 13.69 60.07 -13.13
CA SER A 12 12.41 59.42 -12.79
C SER A 12 11.39 59.62 -13.92
N ARG A 13 10.29 58.85 -13.87
CA ARG A 13 9.15 58.71 -14.85
C ARG A 13 9.34 57.52 -15.83
N CYS A 14 8.29 56.77 -16.19
CA CYS A 14 6.85 57.07 -16.13
C CYS A 14 5.96 56.06 -15.37
N SER A 15 4.82 56.57 -14.90
CA SER A 15 3.63 55.90 -14.30
C SER A 15 2.67 55.33 -15.38
N SER A 16 1.50 54.70 -15.14
CA SER A 16 0.51 54.62 -14.03
C SER A 16 -0.39 53.35 -14.21
N VAL A 17 -0.84 52.59 -13.19
CA VAL A 17 -2.03 52.79 -12.29
C VAL A 17 -3.33 53.11 -13.06
N TRP A 18 -4.44 52.34 -12.93
CA TRP A 18 -5.53 52.56 -11.94
C TRP A 18 -6.54 51.39 -11.75
N ASN A 19 -7.34 51.51 -10.67
CA ASN A 19 -8.26 50.52 -10.08
C ASN A 19 -9.76 50.68 -10.46
N MET A 20 -10.52 49.60 -10.22
CA MET A 20 -11.94 49.46 -9.75
C MET A 20 -13.09 50.38 -10.23
N GLY A 21 -14.25 49.73 -10.45
CA GLY A 21 -15.60 50.33 -10.38
C GLY A 21 -16.70 49.25 -10.41
N THR A 22 -17.69 49.33 -9.50
CA THR A 22 -18.72 48.29 -9.27
C THR A 22 -20.15 48.87 -9.13
N THR A 23 -21.16 47.99 -9.24
CA THR A 23 -22.62 48.18 -8.92
C THR A 23 -23.48 48.92 -9.97
N ALA A 24 -24.80 48.67 -10.16
CA ALA A 24 -25.76 47.85 -9.40
C ALA A 24 -26.96 47.26 -10.22
N SER A 25 -27.46 46.10 -9.75
CA SER A 25 -28.86 45.60 -9.60
C SER A 25 -29.98 45.68 -10.67
N ALA A 26 -30.55 44.51 -11.02
CA ALA A 26 -31.98 44.04 -10.90
C ALA A 26 -32.26 42.87 -11.88
N GLY A 27 -33.09 41.84 -11.66
CA GLY A 27 -33.87 41.34 -10.51
C GLY A 27 -34.77 40.13 -10.90
N SER A 28 -35.02 39.19 -9.98
CA SER A 28 -36.06 38.11 -9.97
C SER A 28 -36.20 37.05 -11.11
N GLN A 29 -35.80 35.79 -10.80
CA GLN A 29 -36.57 34.50 -10.75
C GLN A 29 -37.99 34.32 -11.39
N PRO A 30 -38.54 33.08 -11.58
CA PRO A 30 -37.99 31.71 -11.43
C PRO A 30 -38.40 30.71 -12.56
N VAL A 31 -38.35 29.40 -12.24
CA VAL A 31 -38.52 28.18 -13.08
C VAL A 31 -39.99 27.74 -13.27
N LEU A 32 -40.20 26.83 -14.25
CA LEU A 32 -41.26 25.79 -14.39
C LEU A 32 -42.54 26.12 -15.19
N VAL A 33 -43.00 25.09 -15.92
CA VAL A 33 -44.37 24.75 -16.40
C VAL A 33 -44.50 24.49 -17.93
N THR A 34 -44.83 23.23 -18.26
CA THR A 34 -45.41 22.67 -19.52
C THR A 34 -46.86 23.17 -19.76
N PRO A 35 -47.63 22.87 -20.86
CA PRO A 35 -47.37 22.03 -22.04
C PRO A 35 -47.93 22.57 -23.40
N THR A 36 -47.89 21.72 -24.45
CA THR A 36 -48.94 21.49 -25.51
C THR A 36 -49.27 22.47 -26.66
N HIS A 37 -49.65 21.84 -27.79
CA HIS A 37 -50.40 22.31 -28.99
C HIS A 37 -49.75 23.42 -29.85
N GLN A 38 -49.36 23.19 -31.11
CA GLN A 38 -50.06 22.75 -32.35
C GLN A 38 -50.50 23.93 -33.25
N VAL A 39 -50.44 23.68 -34.57
CA VAL A 39 -50.84 24.58 -35.70
C VAL A 39 -49.91 25.80 -35.88
N GLY A 40 -49.40 26.14 -37.07
CA GLY A 40 -49.49 25.50 -38.40
C GLY A 40 -49.54 26.56 -39.51
N HIS A 41 -49.06 26.22 -40.73
CA HIS A 41 -49.25 26.97 -41.99
C HIS A 41 -48.57 28.37 -42.10
N GLN A 42 -48.21 28.92 -43.28
CA GLN A 42 -47.76 28.38 -44.57
C GLN A 42 -47.30 29.55 -45.47
N GLY A 43 -46.46 29.30 -46.49
CA GLY A 43 -46.20 30.22 -47.63
C GLY A 43 -45.05 31.21 -47.41
N ASN A 44 -43.98 31.24 -48.21
CA ASN A 44 -43.86 31.47 -49.67
C ASN A 44 -44.13 32.94 -50.07
N SER A 45 -43.34 33.60 -50.93
CA SER A 45 -42.03 33.28 -51.57
C SER A 45 -41.58 34.50 -52.43
N VAL A 46 -40.47 34.36 -53.19
CA VAL A 46 -39.98 35.24 -54.29
C VAL A 46 -39.16 36.45 -53.79
N ALA A 47 -37.81 36.41 -53.77
CA ALA A 47 -36.81 36.49 -54.87
C ALA A 47 -36.54 37.96 -55.33
N GLU A 48 -35.40 38.40 -55.89
CA GLU A 48 -34.08 37.81 -56.32
C GLU A 48 -33.08 39.02 -56.45
N ASP A 49 -31.75 38.96 -56.63
CA ASP A 49 -30.70 37.92 -56.78
C ASP A 49 -29.31 38.54 -56.41
N ARG A 50 -28.24 37.73 -56.28
CA ARG A 50 -26.78 38.04 -56.38
C ARG A 50 -26.10 38.91 -55.29
N SER A 51 -24.89 38.58 -54.78
CA SER A 51 -23.88 37.60 -55.23
C SER A 51 -22.91 37.09 -54.14
N SER A 52 -22.19 36.00 -54.46
CA SER A 52 -20.87 35.53 -53.95
C SER A 52 -20.78 34.38 -52.89
N MET A 53 -20.38 33.21 -53.43
CA MET A 53 -19.32 32.27 -52.97
C MET A 53 -19.58 31.13 -51.94
N SER A 54 -19.26 29.93 -52.44
CA SER A 54 -18.86 28.67 -51.77
C SER A 54 -19.89 27.87 -50.95
N SER A 55 -20.60 27.01 -51.66
CA SER A 55 -21.21 25.77 -51.13
C SER A 55 -20.54 24.54 -51.75
N GLY A 56 -20.17 23.57 -50.92
CA GLY A 56 -19.76 22.21 -51.32
C GLY A 56 -20.33 21.23 -50.30
N SER A 57 -21.51 20.67 -50.56
CA SER A 57 -21.69 19.40 -51.27
C SER A 57 -21.28 18.18 -50.43
N LEU A 58 -22.23 17.70 -49.63
CA LEU A 58 -22.27 16.30 -49.22
C LEU A 58 -22.28 15.44 -50.49
N GLN A 59 -21.14 14.83 -50.82
CA GLN A 59 -21.05 13.90 -51.94
C GLN A 59 -21.90 12.67 -51.62
N MET A 60 -22.99 12.50 -52.35
CA MET A 60 -23.52 11.16 -52.59
C MET A 60 -22.43 10.35 -53.28
N LEU A 61 -21.82 9.42 -52.54
CA LEU A 61 -21.09 8.33 -53.15
C LEU A 61 -22.10 7.49 -53.95
N ALA A 62 -21.95 7.50 -55.27
CA ALA A 62 -22.75 6.67 -56.16
C ALA A 62 -22.35 5.20 -55.96
N ILE A 63 -23.12 4.48 -55.13
CA ILE A 63 -22.97 3.03 -54.96
C ILE A 63 -23.42 2.34 -56.26
N PRO A 64 -22.62 1.42 -56.84
CA PRO A 64 -23.04 0.66 -58.01
C PRO A 64 -24.30 -0.17 -57.71
N SER A 65 -25.20 -0.24 -58.68
CA SER A 65 -26.52 -0.88 -58.53
C SER A 65 -26.44 -2.41 -58.34
N SER A 66 -26.45 -2.88 -57.09
CA SER A 66 -26.78 -4.27 -56.74
C SER A 66 -27.13 -4.47 -55.25
N LYS A 67 -28.44 -4.67 -54.97
CA LYS A 67 -29.01 -5.34 -53.76
C LYS A 67 -28.85 -4.67 -52.36
N ALA A 68 -29.60 -3.60 -52.10
CA ALA A 68 -29.99 -3.11 -50.77
C ALA A 68 -31.19 -2.16 -50.90
N LYS A 69 -32.04 -1.82 -49.91
CA LYS A 69 -32.47 -2.38 -48.60
C LYS A 69 -33.83 -1.68 -48.32
N SER A 70 -34.86 -2.34 -47.78
CA SER A 70 -36.10 -1.67 -47.36
C SER A 70 -36.01 -1.27 -45.88
N ILE A 71 -35.63 -0.02 -45.62
CA ILE A 71 -35.54 0.52 -44.24
C ILE A 71 -36.87 1.20 -43.90
N ILE A 72 -37.51 0.77 -42.80
CA ILE A 72 -38.72 1.41 -42.27
C ILE A 72 -38.36 2.06 -40.95
N THR A 73 -38.16 3.39 -40.95
CA THR A 73 -37.83 4.13 -39.73
C THR A 73 -39.09 4.73 -39.09
N ASN A 74 -39.34 4.38 -37.82
CA ASN A 74 -40.02 5.28 -36.91
C ASN A 74 -38.96 6.16 -36.22
N LYS A 75 -39.24 7.45 -36.00
CA LYS A 75 -38.30 8.40 -35.37
C LYS A 75 -37.92 8.07 -33.93
N VAL A 76 -38.63 7.13 -33.29
CA VAL A 76 -38.43 6.74 -31.88
C VAL A 76 -37.58 5.47 -31.73
N ALA A 77 -37.63 4.56 -32.71
CA ALA A 77 -36.82 3.34 -32.75
C ALA A 77 -36.67 2.92 -34.23
N PRO A 78 -35.49 3.10 -34.85
CA PRO A 78 -35.25 2.65 -36.21
C PRO A 78 -35.25 1.12 -36.26
N VAL A 79 -35.91 0.53 -37.27
CA VAL A 79 -35.97 -0.91 -37.47
C VAL A 79 -35.37 -1.28 -38.83
N VAL A 80 -34.53 -2.31 -38.85
CA VAL A 80 -33.97 -2.90 -40.08
C VAL A 80 -34.43 -4.34 -40.20
N ILE A 81 -35.10 -4.65 -41.31
CA ILE A 81 -35.56 -5.99 -41.66
C ILE A 81 -34.65 -6.55 -42.76
N THR A 82 -34.22 -7.80 -42.63
CA THR A 82 -33.36 -8.45 -43.62
C THR A 82 -34.11 -8.85 -44.89
N TYR A 83 -33.39 -9.07 -45.99
CA TYR A 83 -33.98 -9.29 -47.32
C TYR A 83 -34.89 -10.53 -47.43
N ASN A 84 -34.74 -11.49 -46.52
CA ASN A 84 -35.58 -12.69 -46.43
C ASN A 84 -36.80 -12.52 -45.51
N CYS A 85 -36.98 -11.34 -44.91
CA CYS A 85 -38.00 -11.01 -43.91
C CYS A 85 -38.03 -11.94 -42.68
N LYS A 86 -36.89 -12.54 -42.30
CA LYS A 86 -36.78 -13.44 -41.14
C LYS A 86 -36.21 -12.80 -39.88
N GLU A 87 -35.46 -11.70 -40.02
CA GLU A 87 -34.77 -11.06 -38.91
C GLU A 87 -35.12 -9.56 -38.88
N GLU A 88 -35.43 -9.07 -37.69
CA GLU A 88 -35.80 -7.69 -37.41
C GLU A 88 -34.86 -7.14 -36.32
N PHE A 89 -34.16 -6.04 -36.62
CA PHE A 89 -33.21 -5.39 -35.72
C PHE A 89 -33.75 -4.03 -35.30
N GLN A 90 -33.96 -3.83 -34.00
CA GLN A 90 -34.36 -2.56 -33.43
C GLN A 90 -33.14 -1.84 -32.85
N ILE A 91 -32.81 -0.64 -33.36
CA ILE A 91 -31.68 0.14 -32.83
C ILE A 91 -32.15 0.87 -31.57
N HIS A 92 -31.57 0.52 -30.41
CA HIS A 92 -31.88 1.18 -29.13
C HIS A 92 -30.76 2.09 -28.61
N ASP A 93 -29.50 1.83 -28.96
CA ASP A 93 -28.34 2.52 -28.36
C ASP A 93 -27.49 3.31 -29.38
N SER A 94 -26.73 4.27 -28.86
CA SER A 94 -25.68 4.97 -29.61
C SER A 94 -24.60 3.97 -30.04
N VAL A 95 -24.47 3.78 -31.36
CA VAL A 95 -23.45 2.95 -32.01
C VAL A 95 -22.08 3.21 -31.38
N LEU A 96 -21.55 2.24 -30.61
CA LEU A 96 -20.18 2.28 -30.13
C LEU A 96 -19.27 2.43 -31.35
N SER A 97 -18.47 3.50 -31.38
CA SER A 97 -17.40 3.65 -32.35
C SER A 97 -16.35 2.60 -32.05
N ALA A 98 -16.39 1.49 -32.78
CA ALA A 98 -15.34 0.48 -32.75
C ALA A 98 -14.05 1.13 -33.26
N ASN A 99 -13.22 1.64 -32.34
CA ASN A 99 -11.88 2.12 -32.60
C ASN A 99 -11.02 0.88 -32.92
N LEU A 100 -11.12 0.41 -34.17
CA LEU A 100 -10.43 -0.78 -34.66
C LEU A 100 -8.93 -0.52 -34.77
N VAL A 101 -8.23 -0.69 -33.66
CA VAL A 101 -6.76 -0.65 -33.62
C VAL A 101 -6.20 -1.96 -34.17
N VAL A 102 -5.18 -1.85 -35.00
CA VAL A 102 -4.41 -2.98 -35.53
C VAL A 102 -3.04 -3.07 -34.86
N GLY A 103 -2.49 -4.27 -34.82
CA GLY A 103 -1.18 -4.55 -34.27
C GLY A 103 -0.49 -5.73 -34.97
N LYS A 104 0.82 -5.73 -34.87
CA LYS A 104 1.73 -6.81 -35.29
C LYS A 104 2.78 -7.02 -34.19
N ILE A 105 3.29 -8.24 -34.09
CA ILE A 105 4.33 -8.62 -33.11
C ILE A 105 5.71 -8.14 -33.55
N SER A 106 6.02 -8.27 -34.85
CA SER A 106 7.27 -7.85 -35.46
C SER A 106 7.01 -7.29 -36.87
N ASP A 107 8.02 -6.68 -37.49
CA ASP A 107 7.93 -6.22 -38.88
C ASP A 107 7.80 -7.36 -39.90
N THR A 108 8.09 -8.60 -39.51
CA THR A 108 7.97 -9.80 -40.36
C THR A 108 6.65 -10.55 -40.19
N MET A 109 5.82 -10.16 -39.23
CA MET A 109 4.53 -10.80 -38.91
C MET A 109 3.37 -10.00 -39.51
N PRO A 110 2.26 -10.65 -39.92
CA PRO A 110 1.10 -9.95 -40.46
C PRO A 110 0.43 -9.06 -39.39
N GLU A 111 0.00 -7.89 -39.82
CA GLU A 111 -0.78 -6.97 -38.98
C GLU A 111 -2.26 -7.38 -38.98
N HIS A 112 -2.88 -7.40 -37.80
CA HIS A 112 -4.28 -7.76 -37.62
C HIS A 112 -4.94 -6.95 -36.50
N TYR A 113 -6.26 -7.01 -36.38
CA TYR A 113 -7.00 -6.30 -35.34
C TYR A 113 -6.67 -6.84 -33.95
N LEU A 114 -6.50 -5.92 -33.01
CA LEU A 114 -6.43 -6.20 -31.57
C LEU A 114 -7.85 -6.40 -31.01
N VAL A 115 -7.93 -7.16 -29.91
CA VAL A 115 -9.14 -7.28 -29.09
C VAL A 115 -9.16 -6.11 -28.11
N LEU A 116 -10.31 -5.46 -27.99
CA LEU A 116 -10.56 -4.20 -27.27
C LEU A 116 -9.61 -3.06 -27.67
N GLY A 117 -9.00 -3.16 -28.85
CA GLY A 117 -7.98 -2.22 -29.34
C GLY A 117 -6.60 -2.35 -28.67
N GLU A 118 -6.41 -3.27 -27.73
CA GLU A 118 -5.18 -3.35 -26.89
C GLU A 118 -4.53 -4.73 -26.84
N PHE A 119 -5.30 -5.81 -27.01
CA PHE A 119 -4.86 -7.16 -26.65
C PHE A 119 -4.72 -8.14 -27.83
N PHE A 120 -3.75 -9.03 -27.72
CA PHE A 120 -3.65 -10.27 -28.49
C PHE A 120 -4.22 -11.44 -27.69
N MET A 121 -4.92 -12.39 -28.33
CA MET A 121 -5.43 -13.59 -27.67
C MET A 121 -4.41 -14.72 -27.76
N VAL A 122 -3.98 -15.27 -26.62
CA VAL A 122 -2.96 -16.33 -26.55
C VAL A 122 -3.52 -17.57 -25.85
N GLN A 123 -3.26 -18.75 -26.41
CA GLN A 123 -3.68 -20.03 -25.84
C GLN A 123 -2.99 -20.27 -24.49
N ASP A 124 -3.74 -20.66 -23.46
CA ASP A 124 -3.21 -20.66 -22.08
C ASP A 124 -2.11 -21.69 -21.80
N VAL A 125 -2.14 -22.83 -22.50
CA VAL A 125 -1.34 -24.02 -22.20
C VAL A 125 -0.75 -24.59 -23.49
N ASN A 126 0.55 -24.37 -23.67
CA ASN A 126 1.40 -25.14 -24.58
C ASN A 126 1.78 -26.48 -23.90
N CYS A 127 2.01 -27.56 -24.65
CA CYS A 127 2.22 -28.91 -24.12
C CYS A 127 3.38 -29.04 -23.12
N LYS A 128 4.36 -28.13 -23.16
CA LYS A 128 5.49 -28.08 -22.22
C LYS A 128 5.10 -27.72 -20.77
N ALA A 129 3.91 -27.17 -20.55
CA ALA A 129 3.49 -26.69 -19.24
C ALA A 129 2.94 -27.79 -18.30
N ASP A 130 2.61 -28.97 -18.84
CA ASP A 130 2.09 -30.14 -18.09
C ASP A 130 3.24 -31.07 -17.67
N VAL A 131 3.97 -30.70 -16.62
CA VAL A 131 5.12 -31.45 -16.09
C VAL A 131 4.72 -32.86 -15.66
N LEU A 132 3.51 -33.03 -15.09
CA LEU A 132 3.00 -34.33 -14.65
C LEU A 132 2.42 -35.18 -15.78
N ASN A 133 2.32 -34.67 -17.02
CA ASN A 133 1.74 -35.35 -18.19
C ASN A 133 0.32 -35.90 -17.92
N THR A 134 -0.51 -35.08 -17.27
CA THR A 134 -1.86 -35.45 -16.79
C THR A 134 -2.99 -35.03 -17.73
N THR A 135 -2.72 -34.17 -18.71
CA THR A 135 -3.72 -33.71 -19.70
C THR A 135 -4.29 -34.88 -20.51
N GLY A 136 -3.46 -35.87 -20.87
CA GLY A 136 -3.90 -37.03 -21.65
C GLY A 136 -4.66 -38.10 -20.87
N SER A 137 -4.52 -38.13 -19.54
CA SER A 137 -5.07 -39.17 -18.66
C SER A 137 -6.23 -38.69 -17.78
N TYR A 138 -6.25 -37.41 -17.42
CA TYR A 138 -7.28 -36.76 -16.59
C TYR A 138 -7.96 -35.57 -17.27
N GLY A 139 -7.50 -35.16 -18.46
CA GLY A 139 -8.07 -34.03 -19.20
C GLY A 139 -7.55 -32.64 -18.79
N ALA A 140 -6.76 -32.53 -17.72
CA ALA A 140 -6.25 -31.25 -17.22
C ALA A 140 -4.73 -31.33 -16.95
N PRO A 141 -3.96 -30.25 -17.22
CA PRO A 141 -2.52 -30.23 -16.97
C PRO A 141 -2.22 -30.14 -15.48
N ASN A 142 -1.13 -30.76 -15.04
CA ASN A 142 -0.69 -30.88 -13.64
C ASN A 142 -1.80 -31.25 -12.62
N PHE A 143 -2.79 -32.04 -13.04
CA PHE A 143 -3.88 -32.52 -12.17
C PHE A 143 -3.35 -33.52 -11.14
N ARG A 144 -3.50 -33.18 -9.85
CA ARG A 144 -3.00 -33.98 -8.73
C ARG A 144 -3.89 -33.86 -7.50
N LYS A 145 -3.81 -34.87 -6.62
CA LYS A 145 -4.29 -34.79 -5.23
C LYS A 145 -3.11 -34.39 -4.35
N ALA A 146 -3.31 -33.48 -3.40
CA ALA A 146 -2.31 -33.21 -2.37
C ALA A 146 -2.02 -34.49 -1.55
N LYS A 147 -0.86 -34.53 -0.87
CA LYS A 147 -0.45 -35.67 -0.05
C LYS A 147 -1.45 -35.86 1.14
N GLY A 148 -1.39 -37.01 1.81
CA GLY A 148 -2.24 -37.27 2.98
C GLY A 148 -3.69 -37.63 2.66
N THR A 149 -4.57 -37.48 3.66
CA THR A 149 -5.95 -37.99 3.64
C THR A 149 -6.95 -37.03 2.98
N HIS A 150 -6.71 -35.72 3.08
CA HIS A 150 -7.60 -34.64 2.64
C HIS A 150 -8.01 -34.75 1.15
N PRO A 151 -9.30 -34.55 0.78
CA PRO A 151 -9.78 -34.55 -0.60
C PRO A 151 -9.45 -33.23 -1.32
N LEU A 152 -8.15 -32.93 -1.43
CA LEU A 152 -7.64 -31.64 -1.88
C LEU A 152 -6.92 -31.81 -3.23
N PHE A 153 -7.37 -31.10 -4.26
CA PHE A 153 -6.97 -31.30 -5.66
C PHE A 153 -6.53 -30.01 -6.33
N GLY A 154 -5.50 -30.08 -7.18
CA GLY A 154 -4.96 -28.93 -7.92
C GLY A 154 -4.71 -29.26 -9.38
N MET A 155 -4.96 -28.30 -10.27
CA MET A 155 -4.71 -28.42 -11.72
C MET A 155 -4.34 -27.09 -12.37
N GLY A 156 -3.79 -27.13 -13.57
CA GLY A 156 -3.75 -26.02 -14.51
C GLY A 156 -5.01 -25.96 -15.37
N GLN A 157 -5.05 -24.98 -16.27
CA GLN A 157 -6.21 -24.61 -17.07
C GLN A 157 -6.59 -25.72 -18.08
N PRO A 158 -7.75 -26.37 -17.94
CA PRO A 158 -8.21 -27.39 -18.89
C PRO A 158 -9.01 -26.77 -20.05
N SER A 159 -9.25 -27.57 -21.10
CA SER A 159 -10.37 -27.35 -22.04
C SER A 159 -11.71 -27.74 -21.41
N LEU A 160 -12.83 -27.45 -22.07
CA LEU A 160 -14.15 -27.86 -21.57
C LEU A 160 -14.27 -29.40 -21.47
N ASN A 161 -13.86 -30.15 -22.48
CA ASN A 161 -13.92 -31.61 -22.43
C ASN A 161 -12.88 -32.19 -21.46
N GLY A 162 -11.75 -31.51 -21.28
CA GLY A 162 -10.78 -31.82 -20.23
C GLY A 162 -11.39 -31.67 -18.83
N PHE A 163 -12.07 -30.55 -18.58
CA PHE A 163 -12.74 -30.29 -17.31
C PHE A 163 -13.84 -31.30 -16.99
N LYS A 164 -14.61 -31.74 -17.99
CA LYS A 164 -15.61 -32.82 -17.83
C LYS A 164 -14.99 -34.14 -17.36
N GLN A 165 -13.79 -34.49 -17.82
CA GLN A 165 -13.09 -35.70 -17.37
C GLN A 165 -12.65 -35.60 -15.91
N VAL A 166 -12.17 -34.42 -15.49
CA VAL A 166 -11.86 -34.13 -14.08
C VAL A 166 -13.09 -34.28 -13.19
N LEU A 167 -14.23 -33.71 -13.58
CA LEU A 167 -15.48 -33.84 -12.82
C LEU A 167 -15.95 -35.30 -12.73
N GLN A 168 -15.98 -36.03 -13.84
CA GLN A 168 -16.29 -37.47 -13.85
C GLN A 168 -15.39 -38.29 -12.92
N LYS A 169 -14.10 -37.92 -12.82
CA LYS A 169 -13.18 -38.58 -11.89
C LYS A 169 -13.49 -38.24 -10.44
N LEU A 170 -13.85 -37.00 -10.11
CA LEU A 170 -14.24 -36.59 -8.76
C LEU A 170 -15.60 -37.18 -8.34
N GLU A 171 -16.55 -37.30 -9.26
CA GLU A 171 -17.85 -37.98 -9.05
C GLU A 171 -17.71 -39.50 -8.80
N SER A 172 -16.62 -40.12 -9.28
CA SER A 172 -16.35 -41.55 -9.04
C SER A 172 -15.93 -41.88 -7.60
N GLU A 173 -15.67 -40.87 -6.78
CA GLU A 173 -15.20 -40.97 -5.41
C GLU A 173 -16.29 -40.47 -4.43
N PRO A 174 -16.36 -40.98 -3.19
CA PRO A 174 -17.47 -40.69 -2.27
C PRO A 174 -17.31 -39.34 -1.55
N TYR A 175 -17.31 -38.22 -2.26
CA TYR A 175 -17.28 -36.87 -1.66
C TYR A 175 -18.70 -36.31 -1.43
N GLU A 176 -18.91 -35.52 -0.37
CA GLU A 176 -20.21 -34.87 -0.11
C GLU A 176 -20.53 -33.76 -1.12
N ASP A 177 -19.54 -32.89 -1.39
CA ASP A 177 -19.60 -31.84 -2.41
C ASP A 177 -18.29 -31.77 -3.19
N VAL A 178 -18.32 -31.18 -4.39
CA VAL A 178 -17.13 -30.78 -5.16
C VAL A 178 -17.14 -29.25 -5.28
N ILE A 179 -16.21 -28.59 -4.59
CA ILE A 179 -16.09 -27.13 -4.57
C ILE A 179 -14.89 -26.71 -5.44
N PHE A 180 -15.18 -26.09 -6.57
CA PHE A 180 -14.18 -25.64 -7.54
C PHE A 180 -13.84 -24.15 -7.38
N PHE A 181 -12.56 -23.86 -7.16
CA PHE A 181 -11.98 -22.53 -7.07
C PHE A 181 -11.12 -22.24 -8.31
N CYS A 182 -11.59 -21.33 -9.18
CA CYS A 182 -10.73 -20.71 -10.18
C CYS A 182 -9.95 -19.57 -9.52
N VAL A 183 -8.63 -19.74 -9.36
CA VAL A 183 -7.76 -18.79 -8.66
C VAL A 183 -7.01 -17.83 -9.59
N ARG A 184 -7.59 -17.55 -10.77
CA ARG A 184 -7.00 -16.68 -11.80
C ARG A 184 -7.48 -15.24 -11.68
N GLU A 185 -6.53 -14.30 -11.67
CA GLU A 185 -6.77 -12.85 -11.73
C GLU A 185 -7.08 -12.38 -13.15
N GLU A 186 -6.40 -12.96 -14.13
CA GLU A 186 -6.54 -12.65 -15.54
C GLU A 186 -7.85 -13.22 -16.13
N PRO A 187 -8.46 -12.52 -17.11
CA PRO A 187 -9.63 -13.02 -17.83
C PRO A 187 -9.30 -14.24 -18.68
N VAL A 188 -10.25 -15.16 -18.84
CA VAL A 188 -10.12 -16.31 -19.74
C VAL A 188 -11.36 -16.44 -20.61
N VAL A 189 -11.15 -16.61 -21.91
CA VAL A 189 -12.19 -16.75 -22.91
C VAL A 189 -11.97 -18.06 -23.64
N PHE A 190 -13.03 -18.85 -23.76
CA PHE A 190 -13.01 -20.13 -24.42
C PHE A 190 -13.55 -19.98 -25.84
N LEU A 191 -12.79 -20.45 -26.82
CA LEU A 191 -13.20 -20.44 -28.23
C LEU A 191 -13.49 -21.87 -28.68
N HIS A 192 -14.56 -22.04 -29.45
CA HIS A 192 -14.96 -23.32 -30.01
C HIS A 192 -13.99 -23.74 -31.12
N LEU A 193 -13.32 -24.89 -30.94
CA LEU A 193 -12.39 -25.45 -31.90
C LEU A 193 -12.71 -26.94 -32.12
N GLY A 194 -13.34 -27.24 -33.25
CA GLY A 194 -13.67 -28.60 -33.68
C GLY A 194 -14.83 -29.25 -32.91
N LYS A 195 -14.53 -29.79 -31.71
CA LYS A 195 -15.50 -30.45 -30.81
C LYS A 195 -15.30 -30.10 -29.34
N ASP A 196 -14.46 -29.10 -29.06
CA ASP A 196 -14.09 -28.68 -27.72
C ASP A 196 -14.01 -27.16 -27.64
N PHE A 197 -13.97 -26.64 -26.42
CA PHE A 197 -13.78 -25.23 -26.12
C PHE A 197 -12.40 -25.05 -25.50
N ILE A 198 -11.54 -24.32 -26.20
CA ILE A 198 -10.12 -24.15 -25.88
C ILE A 198 -9.91 -22.80 -25.19
N PRO A 199 -9.18 -22.73 -24.06
CA PRO A 199 -8.98 -21.51 -23.29
C PRO A 199 -7.89 -20.61 -23.91
N TYR A 200 -8.24 -19.33 -24.06
CA TYR A 200 -7.38 -18.24 -24.50
C TYR A 200 -7.43 -17.09 -23.48
N THR A 201 -6.29 -16.48 -23.19
CA THR A 201 -6.19 -15.30 -22.33
C THR A 201 -5.60 -14.13 -23.11
N PRO A 202 -6.13 -12.90 -22.96
CA PRO A 202 -5.55 -11.71 -23.56
C PRO A 202 -4.16 -11.37 -22.99
N ARG A 203 -3.31 -10.83 -23.86
CA ARG A 203 -1.94 -10.36 -23.59
C ARG A 203 -1.77 -8.96 -24.16
N ARG A 204 -0.91 -8.15 -23.55
CA ARG A 204 -0.53 -6.84 -24.10
C ARG A 204 0.37 -7.03 -25.32
N LYS A 205 0.32 -6.07 -26.24
CA LYS A 205 1.22 -6.02 -27.40
C LYS A 205 2.71 -6.00 -27.00
N ASP A 206 3.05 -5.38 -25.88
CA ASP A 206 4.43 -5.16 -25.46
C ASP A 206 5.08 -6.41 -24.84
N ASN A 207 4.29 -7.33 -24.28
CA ASN A 207 4.77 -8.60 -23.73
C ASN A 207 3.69 -9.69 -23.80
N LEU A 208 3.95 -10.73 -24.60
CA LEU A 208 3.04 -11.88 -24.78
C LEU A 208 3.21 -12.99 -23.75
N HIS A 209 4.36 -13.04 -23.06
CA HIS A 209 4.66 -14.08 -22.08
C HIS A 209 4.08 -13.75 -20.69
N GLU A 210 3.74 -12.48 -20.42
CA GLU A 210 3.17 -12.02 -19.14
C GLU A 210 1.64 -11.91 -19.16
N ASN A 211 1.01 -12.33 -18.07
CA ASN A 211 -0.44 -12.22 -17.91
C ASN A 211 -0.85 -10.77 -17.62
N LEU A 212 -2.14 -10.47 -17.77
CA LEU A 212 -2.69 -9.22 -17.25
C LEU A 212 -2.77 -9.28 -15.71
N HIS A 213 -1.96 -8.47 -15.04
CA HIS A 213 -1.88 -8.37 -13.58
C HIS A 213 -2.60 -7.14 -13.03
N HIS A 214 -2.97 -7.18 -11.74
CA HIS A 214 -3.55 -6.06 -10.99
C HIS A 214 -4.87 -5.46 -11.53
N LEU A 215 -5.60 -6.19 -12.38
CA LEU A 215 -6.85 -5.74 -13.03
C LEU A 215 -7.93 -5.26 -12.06
N LYS A 216 -7.95 -5.78 -10.82
CA LYS A 216 -8.90 -5.42 -9.75
C LYS A 216 -9.06 -3.90 -9.53
N LYS A 217 -8.04 -3.10 -9.86
CA LYS A 217 -8.02 -1.63 -9.72
C LYS A 217 -8.68 -0.84 -10.84
N THR A 218 -9.15 -1.48 -11.92
CA THR A 218 -9.66 -0.74 -13.09
C THR A 218 -10.87 -1.42 -13.74
N VAL A 219 -10.84 -2.74 -13.95
CA VAL A 219 -11.96 -3.52 -14.51
C VAL A 219 -11.90 -4.94 -13.93
N ARG A 220 -13.02 -5.48 -13.44
CA ARG A 220 -13.06 -6.89 -12.99
C ARG A 220 -12.81 -7.83 -14.16
N ALA A 221 -12.07 -8.92 -13.94
CA ALA A 221 -11.81 -9.92 -14.97
C ALA A 221 -13.10 -10.47 -15.61
N ASP A 222 -14.16 -10.64 -14.82
CA ASP A 222 -15.49 -11.06 -15.29
C ASP A 222 -16.11 -10.05 -16.29
N GLN A 223 -15.94 -8.74 -16.04
CA GLN A 223 -16.40 -7.67 -16.93
C GLN A 223 -15.55 -7.60 -18.21
N LEU A 224 -14.25 -7.87 -18.10
CA LEU A 224 -13.33 -7.90 -19.23
C LEU A 224 -13.62 -9.12 -20.14
N GLU A 225 -13.88 -10.30 -19.57
CA GLU A 225 -14.37 -11.49 -20.30
C GLU A 225 -15.67 -11.20 -21.03
N LEU A 226 -16.66 -10.60 -20.37
CA LEU A 226 -17.91 -10.18 -20.98
C LEU A 226 -17.71 -9.14 -22.09
N SER A 227 -16.74 -8.24 -21.96
CA SER A 227 -16.43 -7.23 -22.98
C SER A 227 -15.78 -7.85 -24.22
N ILE A 228 -14.83 -8.78 -24.04
CA ILE A 228 -14.23 -9.56 -25.12
C ILE A 228 -15.30 -10.41 -25.83
N ARG A 229 -16.17 -11.10 -25.06
CA ARG A 229 -17.31 -11.86 -25.58
C ARG A 229 -18.21 -10.96 -26.44
N LYS A 230 -18.58 -9.79 -25.92
CA LYS A 230 -19.44 -8.83 -26.62
C LYS A 230 -18.78 -8.25 -27.86
N GLU A 231 -17.49 -7.92 -27.87
CA GLU A 231 -16.83 -7.44 -29.08
C GLU A 231 -16.77 -8.52 -30.16
N ALA A 232 -16.32 -9.74 -29.80
CA ALA A 232 -16.24 -10.86 -30.73
C ALA A 232 -17.62 -11.19 -31.34
N SER A 233 -18.68 -11.12 -30.52
CA SER A 233 -20.07 -11.32 -30.96
C SER A 233 -20.61 -10.13 -31.76
N HIS A 234 -20.40 -8.90 -31.31
CA HIS A 234 -20.85 -7.69 -32.02
C HIS A 234 -20.11 -7.47 -33.35
N ARG A 235 -18.89 -7.99 -33.55
CA ARG A 235 -18.26 -8.03 -34.89
C ARG A 235 -19.13 -8.78 -35.90
N ILE A 236 -19.82 -9.85 -35.48
CA ILE A 236 -20.79 -10.60 -36.31
C ILE A 236 -21.99 -9.71 -36.66
N ILE A 237 -22.49 -8.92 -35.72
CA ILE A 237 -23.69 -8.08 -35.89
C ILE A 237 -23.39 -6.79 -36.68
N TYR A 238 -22.27 -6.10 -36.39
CA TYR A 238 -21.85 -4.89 -37.09
C TYR A 238 -21.47 -5.14 -38.56
N MET A 239 -20.95 -6.33 -38.89
CA MET A 239 -20.72 -6.79 -40.27
C MET A 239 -21.96 -6.68 -41.17
N MET A 240 -23.17 -6.79 -40.61
CA MET A 240 -24.42 -6.68 -41.34
C MET A 240 -24.91 -5.22 -41.52
N TYR A 241 -24.29 -4.28 -40.81
CA TYR A 241 -24.82 -2.93 -40.61
C TYR A 241 -24.11 -1.83 -41.40
N LEU A 242 -22.77 -1.75 -41.36
CA LEU A 242 -22.02 -0.58 -41.85
C LEU A 242 -20.79 -0.94 -42.71
N CYS A 243 -20.90 -0.62 -44.01
CA CYS A 243 -19.84 -0.50 -45.02
C CYS A 243 -19.15 -1.78 -45.56
N ASP A 244 -18.99 -1.81 -46.89
CA ASP A 244 -18.23 -2.77 -47.71
C ASP A 244 -18.25 -4.26 -47.32
N PHE A 245 -19.23 -4.96 -47.91
CA PHE A 245 -19.39 -6.43 -47.98
C PHE A 245 -18.18 -7.21 -48.58
N ALA A 246 -17.05 -6.54 -48.83
CA ALA A 246 -15.94 -7.03 -49.66
C ALA A 246 -14.52 -6.79 -49.08
N LYS A 247 -14.37 -6.22 -47.87
CA LYS A 247 -13.04 -5.94 -47.28
C LYS A 247 -12.77 -6.48 -45.87
N LEU A 248 -13.75 -7.06 -45.20
CA LEU A 248 -13.58 -7.81 -43.95
C LEU A 248 -14.44 -9.09 -44.00
N SER A 249 -14.13 -9.97 -44.94
CA SER A 249 -15.03 -11.06 -45.37
C SER A 249 -15.16 -12.26 -44.43
N GLU A 250 -14.47 -12.27 -43.28
CA GLU A 250 -14.36 -13.46 -42.43
C GLU A 250 -14.48 -13.10 -40.94
N ASN A 251 -15.47 -13.68 -40.25
CA ASN A 251 -15.69 -13.57 -38.80
C ASN A 251 -14.58 -14.30 -38.02
N ILE A 252 -13.36 -13.77 -38.08
CA ILE A 252 -12.17 -14.41 -37.55
C ILE A 252 -11.66 -13.63 -36.34
N VAL A 253 -11.46 -14.34 -35.25
CA VAL A 253 -10.61 -13.91 -34.15
C VAL A 253 -9.21 -14.47 -34.40
N THR A 254 -8.24 -13.58 -34.52
CA THR A 254 -6.83 -13.93 -34.63
C THR A 254 -6.29 -14.29 -33.26
N VAL A 255 -5.66 -15.46 -33.15
CA VAL A 255 -5.12 -16.01 -31.91
C VAL A 255 -3.68 -16.48 -32.11
N TYR A 256 -2.96 -16.68 -31.02
CA TYR A 256 -1.64 -17.30 -30.99
C TYR A 256 -1.66 -18.56 -30.13
N ASN A 257 -1.22 -19.68 -30.70
CA ASN A 257 -1.11 -20.97 -29.99
C ASN A 257 0.34 -21.24 -29.52
N ASP A 258 1.36 -20.83 -30.29
CA ASP A 258 2.78 -20.92 -29.93
C ASP A 258 3.51 -19.57 -29.98
N ILE A 259 3.62 -18.90 -28.83
CA ILE A 259 4.38 -17.64 -28.67
C ILE A 259 5.90 -17.83 -28.51
N GLU A 260 6.41 -19.07 -28.49
CA GLU A 260 7.84 -19.32 -28.34
C GLU A 260 8.56 -19.39 -29.70
N ASN A 261 7.94 -20.05 -30.68
CA ASN A 261 8.53 -20.23 -32.02
C ASN A 261 7.77 -19.48 -33.13
N PHE A 262 6.55 -19.00 -32.86
CA PHE A 262 5.64 -18.39 -33.85
C PHE A 262 5.45 -19.24 -35.12
N LYS A 263 5.54 -20.57 -34.98
CA LYS A 263 5.48 -21.48 -36.11
C LYS A 263 4.03 -21.61 -36.58
N ASP A 264 3.80 -21.28 -37.85
CA ASP A 264 2.47 -21.28 -38.47
C ASP A 264 1.51 -20.27 -37.77
N GLU A 265 2.04 -19.17 -37.21
CA GLU A 265 1.28 -18.11 -36.53
C GLU A 265 1.17 -16.81 -37.36
N PRO A 266 0.16 -15.95 -37.12
CA PRO A 266 -0.98 -16.17 -36.22
C PRO A 266 -2.02 -17.14 -36.78
N GLN A 267 -2.78 -17.76 -35.88
CA GLN A 267 -3.90 -18.64 -36.21
C GLN A 267 -5.24 -17.89 -36.26
N HIS A 268 -6.20 -18.47 -36.98
CA HIS A 268 -7.48 -17.83 -37.30
C HIS A 268 -8.67 -18.71 -36.86
N VAL A 269 -9.37 -18.30 -35.81
CA VAL A 269 -10.56 -19.00 -35.30
C VAL A 269 -11.82 -18.32 -35.82
N ARG A 270 -12.65 -19.08 -36.54
CA ARG A 270 -13.91 -18.58 -37.11
C ARG A 270 -15.05 -18.68 -36.10
N ILE A 271 -15.67 -17.55 -35.77
CA ILE A 271 -16.85 -17.47 -34.90
C ILE A 271 -18.10 -17.33 -35.79
N VAL A 272 -19.03 -18.27 -35.69
CA VAL A 272 -20.26 -18.29 -36.51
C VAL A 272 -21.46 -17.75 -35.71
N SER A 273 -21.45 -17.97 -34.40
CA SER A 273 -22.51 -17.61 -33.46
C SER A 273 -21.94 -17.14 -32.12
N GLU A 274 -22.77 -16.53 -31.26
CA GLU A 274 -22.37 -16.25 -29.88
C GLU A 274 -22.13 -17.53 -29.05
N GLU A 275 -22.59 -18.69 -29.52
CA GLU A 275 -22.36 -19.99 -28.86
C GLU A 275 -20.94 -20.52 -29.10
N ASP A 276 -20.22 -20.03 -30.13
CA ASP A 276 -18.83 -20.44 -30.40
C ASP A 276 -17.80 -19.78 -29.46
N ILE A 277 -18.25 -18.94 -28.53
CA ILE A 277 -17.43 -18.25 -27.52
C ILE A 277 -18.08 -18.39 -26.15
N HIS A 278 -17.31 -18.71 -25.10
CA HIS A 278 -17.78 -18.77 -23.71
C HIS A 278 -16.79 -18.10 -22.75
N ILE A 279 -17.29 -17.55 -21.65
CA ILE A 279 -16.47 -17.00 -20.55
C ILE A 279 -16.27 -18.04 -19.44
N THR A 280 -15.38 -17.77 -18.47
CA THR A 280 -15.11 -18.71 -17.36
C THR A 280 -16.38 -19.10 -16.61
N GLU A 281 -17.23 -18.11 -16.29
CA GLU A 281 -18.47 -18.33 -15.55
C GLU A 281 -19.44 -19.26 -16.29
N GLU A 282 -19.56 -19.13 -17.62
CA GLU A 282 -20.42 -20.00 -18.42
C GLU A 282 -19.92 -21.44 -18.45
N ILE A 283 -18.61 -21.64 -18.62
CA ILE A 283 -18.01 -22.98 -18.66
C ILE A 283 -18.13 -23.66 -17.29
N TYR A 284 -17.80 -22.94 -16.22
CA TYR A 284 -17.68 -23.53 -14.88
C TYR A 284 -18.97 -23.50 -14.06
N LYS A 285 -19.99 -22.68 -14.37
CA LYS A 285 -21.31 -22.78 -13.70
C LYS A 285 -22.26 -23.77 -14.36
N ARG A 286 -22.08 -24.13 -15.64
CA ARG A 286 -22.95 -25.10 -16.33
C ARG A 286 -23.10 -26.46 -15.62
N PRO A 287 -22.07 -27.04 -14.98
CA PRO A 287 -22.23 -28.30 -14.26
C PRO A 287 -23.22 -28.25 -13.09
N LEU A 288 -23.53 -27.07 -12.51
CA LEU A 288 -24.55 -26.96 -11.45
C LEU A 288 -25.95 -27.42 -11.91
N PHE A 289 -26.26 -27.35 -13.21
CA PHE A 289 -27.54 -27.84 -13.74
C PHE A 289 -27.64 -29.38 -13.77
N SER A 290 -26.51 -30.09 -13.72
CA SER A 290 -26.44 -31.56 -13.73
C SER A 290 -25.95 -32.17 -12.42
N LEU A 291 -25.22 -31.40 -11.60
CA LEU A 291 -24.53 -31.86 -10.39
C LEU A 291 -24.90 -30.96 -9.19
N PRO A 292 -25.94 -31.31 -8.41
CA PRO A 292 -26.39 -30.47 -7.28
C PRO A 292 -25.36 -30.28 -6.16
N SER A 293 -24.41 -31.22 -6.03
CA SER A 293 -23.30 -31.19 -5.06
C SER A 293 -22.05 -30.46 -5.57
N TYR A 294 -22.09 -29.89 -6.77
CA TYR A 294 -20.99 -29.11 -7.34
C TYR A 294 -21.18 -27.60 -7.09
N ARG A 295 -20.11 -26.90 -6.71
CA ARG A 295 -20.09 -25.43 -6.56
C ARG A 295 -18.89 -24.84 -7.30
N TYR A 296 -19.07 -23.63 -7.84
CA TYR A 296 -18.02 -22.88 -8.51
C TYR A 296 -17.85 -21.49 -7.89
N TYR A 297 -16.60 -21.14 -7.60
CA TYR A 297 -16.19 -19.82 -7.12
C TYR A 297 -14.96 -19.33 -7.90
N ARG A 298 -14.93 -18.02 -8.20
CA ARG A 298 -13.73 -17.33 -8.70
C ARG A 298 -13.09 -16.58 -7.53
N LEU A 299 -11.86 -16.95 -7.17
CA LEU A 299 -11.10 -16.39 -6.06
C LEU A 299 -9.73 -15.92 -6.57
N PRO A 300 -9.63 -14.74 -7.20
CA PRO A 300 -8.43 -14.30 -7.91
C PRO A 300 -7.24 -14.09 -6.95
N LEU A 301 -6.32 -15.07 -6.87
CA LEU A 301 -5.12 -15.01 -6.02
C LEU A 301 -3.91 -14.44 -6.78
N PRO A 302 -3.04 -13.64 -6.13
CA PRO A 302 -1.97 -12.92 -6.81
C PRO A 302 -0.86 -13.85 -7.33
N MET A 303 -0.32 -13.56 -8.53
CA MET A 303 0.83 -14.29 -9.08
C MET A 303 2.10 -14.12 -8.24
N GLU A 304 2.32 -12.96 -7.63
CA GLU A 304 3.46 -12.62 -6.77
C GLU A 304 3.00 -11.98 -5.45
N GLY A 305 3.73 -12.20 -4.35
CA GLY A 305 3.33 -11.72 -3.01
C GLY A 305 2.10 -12.42 -2.41
N ALA A 306 1.66 -11.99 -1.22
CA ALA A 306 0.51 -12.57 -0.52
C ALA A 306 -0.84 -11.99 -0.99
N PRO A 307 -1.95 -12.74 -0.89
CA PRO A 307 -3.30 -12.23 -1.15
C PRO A 307 -3.61 -10.98 -0.33
N MET A 308 -4.50 -10.13 -0.81
CA MET A 308 -4.98 -8.99 -0.05
C MET A 308 -6.04 -9.42 0.97
N GLU A 309 -6.28 -8.60 1.98
CA GLU A 309 -7.24 -8.91 3.05
C GLU A 309 -8.66 -9.12 2.50
N GLU A 310 -9.01 -8.45 1.41
CA GLU A 310 -10.28 -8.63 0.69
C GLU A 310 -10.35 -9.99 -0.02
N ASP A 311 -9.20 -10.57 -0.41
CA ASP A 311 -9.14 -11.91 -1.00
C ASP A 311 -9.33 -13.00 0.07
N PHE A 312 -8.77 -12.79 1.26
CA PHE A 312 -9.04 -13.63 2.42
C PHE A 312 -10.50 -13.51 2.87
N ASP A 313 -11.07 -12.30 2.91
CA ASP A 313 -12.49 -12.07 3.20
C ASP A 313 -13.39 -12.78 2.17
N ALA A 314 -13.07 -12.68 0.88
CA ALA A 314 -13.78 -13.39 -0.18
C ALA A 314 -13.72 -14.91 0.01
N PHE A 315 -12.56 -15.46 0.37
CA PHE A 315 -12.43 -16.89 0.68
C PHE A 315 -13.26 -17.27 1.92
N VAL A 316 -13.15 -16.52 3.01
CA VAL A 316 -13.92 -16.72 4.26
C VAL A 316 -15.43 -16.66 4.02
N ASN A 317 -15.90 -15.76 3.17
CA ASN A 317 -17.32 -15.69 2.81
C ASN A 317 -17.78 -16.98 2.11
N ILE A 318 -16.98 -17.53 1.20
CA ILE A 318 -17.25 -18.84 0.56
C ILE A 318 -17.29 -19.97 1.59
N LEU A 319 -16.40 -19.96 2.59
CA LEU A 319 -16.41 -20.94 3.68
C LEU A 319 -17.69 -20.82 4.51
N ARG A 320 -18.09 -19.60 4.89
CA ARG A 320 -19.30 -19.32 5.67
C ARG A 320 -20.58 -19.74 4.93
N GLU A 321 -20.61 -19.57 3.61
CA GLU A 321 -21.73 -19.94 2.74
C GLU A 321 -21.79 -21.45 2.40
N SER A 322 -20.72 -22.22 2.67
CA SER A 322 -20.62 -23.64 2.30
C SER A 322 -20.99 -24.57 3.47
N PRO A 323 -22.16 -25.26 3.46
CA PRO A 323 -22.60 -26.05 4.62
C PRO A 323 -21.67 -27.23 4.94
N SER A 324 -21.01 -27.81 3.95
CA SER A 324 -20.02 -28.89 4.10
C SER A 324 -18.64 -28.44 4.60
N LEU A 325 -18.43 -27.12 4.77
CA LEU A 325 -17.24 -26.53 5.41
C LEU A 325 -17.58 -25.85 6.74
N SER A 326 -18.81 -26.01 7.23
CA SER A 326 -19.29 -25.47 8.51
C SER A 326 -18.85 -26.33 9.70
N VAL A 327 -18.58 -25.69 10.84
CA VAL A 327 -18.33 -26.36 12.13
C VAL A 327 -19.56 -27.17 12.59
N LEU A 328 -20.77 -26.77 12.17
CA LEU A 328 -22.04 -27.43 12.51
C LEU A 328 -22.34 -28.68 11.65
N ARG A 329 -21.36 -29.13 10.86
CA ARG A 329 -21.50 -30.27 9.95
C ARG A 329 -21.61 -31.59 10.71
N ASP A 330 -22.39 -32.51 10.13
CA ASP A 330 -22.43 -33.91 10.54
C ASP A 330 -21.09 -34.61 10.24
N GLY A 331 -20.30 -34.85 11.30
CA GLY A 331 -18.99 -35.48 11.22
C GLY A 331 -18.98 -36.91 10.67
N SER A 332 -20.14 -37.56 10.54
CA SER A 332 -20.25 -38.90 9.93
C SER A 332 -20.15 -38.91 8.40
N ARG A 333 -20.30 -37.74 7.75
CA ARG A 333 -20.27 -37.60 6.28
C ARG A 333 -18.84 -37.48 5.75
N HIS A 334 -18.62 -37.84 4.48
CA HIS A 334 -17.33 -37.66 3.80
C HIS A 334 -17.03 -36.18 3.50
N PRO A 335 -15.81 -35.67 3.76
CA PRO A 335 -15.47 -34.26 3.56
C PRO A 335 -15.64 -33.81 2.09
N PRO A 336 -15.94 -32.53 1.84
CA PRO A 336 -16.07 -32.00 0.49
C PRO A 336 -14.71 -31.97 -0.23
N ALA A 337 -14.70 -32.29 -1.52
CA ALA A 337 -13.50 -32.16 -2.34
C ALA A 337 -13.27 -30.72 -2.76
N LEU A 338 -12.06 -30.20 -2.51
CA LEU A 338 -11.67 -28.84 -2.87
C LEU A 338 -10.75 -28.92 -4.10
N LEU A 339 -11.17 -28.34 -5.23
CA LEU A 339 -10.41 -28.31 -6.48
C LEU A 339 -9.95 -26.89 -6.77
N PHE A 340 -8.65 -26.68 -6.94
CA PHE A 340 -8.06 -25.37 -7.26
C PHE A 340 -7.45 -25.36 -8.67
N SER A 341 -7.72 -24.32 -9.47
CA SER A 341 -7.11 -24.16 -10.79
C SER A 341 -6.56 -22.76 -11.04
N CYS A 342 -5.32 -22.70 -11.52
CA CYS A 342 -4.75 -21.50 -12.15
C CYS A 342 -4.38 -21.81 -13.62
N GLN A 343 -3.59 -20.96 -14.28
CA GLN A 343 -3.14 -21.21 -15.66
C GLN A 343 -2.35 -22.53 -15.80
N VAL A 344 -1.28 -22.71 -15.01
CA VAL A 344 -0.37 -23.87 -15.15
C VAL A 344 -0.58 -24.93 -14.05
N GLY A 345 -1.19 -24.59 -12.93
CA GLY A 345 -1.39 -25.52 -11.81
C GLY A 345 -0.27 -25.54 -10.75
N VAL A 346 0.68 -24.60 -10.86
CA VAL A 346 1.83 -24.45 -9.93
C VAL A 346 1.52 -23.35 -8.89
N GLY A 347 2.24 -22.22 -8.86
CA GLY A 347 2.27 -21.28 -7.72
C GLY A 347 0.92 -20.90 -7.09
N ARG A 348 0.03 -20.26 -7.86
CA ARG A 348 -1.31 -19.84 -7.35
C ARG A 348 -2.21 -21.00 -6.94
N THR A 349 -2.14 -22.12 -7.67
CA THR A 349 -2.87 -23.34 -7.29
C THR A 349 -2.31 -23.87 -5.98
N ASN A 350 -0.99 -23.87 -5.80
CA ASN A 350 -0.33 -24.32 -4.57
C ASN A 350 -0.74 -23.48 -3.35
N LEU A 351 -0.83 -22.16 -3.51
CA LEU A 351 -1.35 -21.28 -2.46
C LEU A 351 -2.81 -21.62 -2.12
N GLY A 352 -3.67 -21.83 -3.13
CA GLY A 352 -5.05 -22.30 -2.92
C GLY A 352 -5.12 -23.65 -2.21
N LEU A 353 -4.26 -24.61 -2.59
CA LEU A 353 -4.15 -25.91 -1.92
C LEU A 353 -3.81 -25.72 -0.43
N ILE A 354 -2.81 -24.91 -0.08
CA ILE A 354 -2.43 -24.67 1.32
C ILE A 354 -3.57 -24.01 2.10
N LEU A 355 -4.29 -23.04 1.52
CA LEU A 355 -5.48 -22.45 2.16
C LEU A 355 -6.58 -23.50 2.39
N GLY A 356 -6.85 -24.37 1.42
CA GLY A 356 -7.80 -25.48 1.55
C GLY A 356 -7.34 -26.53 2.58
N ALA A 357 -6.04 -26.81 2.66
CA ALA A 357 -5.44 -27.72 3.63
C ALA A 357 -5.67 -27.24 5.08
N LEU A 358 -5.41 -25.96 5.34
CA LEU A 358 -5.64 -25.35 6.65
C LEU A 358 -7.12 -25.43 7.04
N VAL A 359 -8.04 -25.06 6.13
CA VAL A 359 -9.48 -25.15 6.40
C VAL A 359 -9.92 -26.60 6.69
N LEU A 360 -9.44 -27.58 5.93
CA LEU A 360 -9.79 -28.99 6.15
C LEU A 360 -9.17 -29.57 7.44
N HIS A 361 -8.02 -29.06 7.89
CA HIS A 361 -7.44 -29.41 9.19
C HIS A 361 -8.35 -28.94 10.33
N HIS A 362 -8.78 -27.67 10.32
CA HIS A 362 -9.74 -27.11 11.28
C HIS A 362 -11.10 -27.84 11.25
N LEU A 363 -11.55 -28.30 10.08
CA LEU A 363 -12.75 -29.14 9.95
C LEU A 363 -12.60 -30.52 10.61
N GLN A 364 -11.39 -31.08 10.69
CA GLN A 364 -11.12 -32.41 11.27
C GLN A 364 -10.83 -32.37 12.78
N GLU A 365 -10.15 -31.34 13.30
CA GLU A 365 -9.91 -31.20 14.75
C GLU A 365 -11.21 -31.19 15.56
N VAL A 366 -12.28 -30.60 15.01
CA VAL A 366 -13.63 -30.59 15.62
C VAL A 366 -14.22 -32.00 15.77
N VAL A 367 -13.82 -32.96 14.92
CA VAL A 367 -14.35 -34.34 14.91
C VAL A 367 -13.51 -35.28 15.78
N TYR A 368 -12.20 -35.02 15.96
CA TYR A 368 -11.28 -35.88 16.70
C TYR A 368 -10.51 -35.14 17.81
N ILE A 369 -11.19 -34.91 18.94
CA ILE A 369 -10.51 -34.58 20.21
C ILE A 369 -9.86 -35.85 20.79
N SER A 370 -8.86 -36.42 20.10
CA SER A 370 -7.77 -37.23 20.71
C SER A 370 -6.78 -37.80 19.69
N ARG A 371 -5.48 -37.66 20.02
CA ARG A 371 -4.31 -38.41 19.52
C ARG A 371 -3.90 -38.17 18.05
N GLU A 372 -3.02 -37.20 17.86
CA GLU A 372 -1.77 -37.47 17.15
C GLU A 372 -0.59 -37.30 18.13
N GLU A 373 0.49 -38.03 17.92
CA GLU A 373 1.74 -37.85 18.65
C GLU A 373 2.48 -36.66 18.01
N ASP A 374 2.70 -35.58 18.78
CA ASP A 374 3.41 -34.39 18.32
C ASP A 374 4.80 -34.76 17.75
N VAL A 375 4.91 -34.85 16.43
CA VAL A 375 6.20 -34.73 15.73
C VAL A 375 6.57 -33.26 15.78
N GLN A 376 7.06 -32.84 16.94
CA GLN A 376 7.45 -31.48 17.24
C GLN A 376 8.71 -31.14 16.42
N PHE A 377 8.51 -30.57 15.24
CA PHE A 377 9.58 -30.04 14.40
C PHE A 377 10.20 -28.83 15.10
N LYS A 378 11.23 -29.07 15.92
CA LYS A 378 12.05 -28.03 16.56
C LYS A 378 12.97 -27.33 15.55
N HIS A 379 12.41 -26.85 14.44
CA HIS A 379 13.08 -25.91 13.56
C HIS A 379 12.68 -24.50 13.97
N GLN A 380 13.61 -23.77 14.60
CA GLN A 380 13.42 -22.34 14.81
C GLN A 380 13.48 -21.67 13.44
N PRO A 381 12.50 -20.83 13.04
CA PRO A 381 12.53 -20.21 11.72
C PRO A 381 13.63 -19.13 11.68
N ASP A 382 14.49 -19.18 10.66
CA ASP A 382 15.63 -18.27 10.50
C ASP A 382 15.25 -16.78 10.42
N PHE A 383 14.01 -16.49 10.05
CA PHE A 383 13.52 -15.13 9.85
C PHE A 383 12.98 -14.53 11.16
N GLN A 384 13.61 -13.45 11.64
CA GLN A 384 13.25 -12.68 12.83
C GLN A 384 11.78 -12.23 12.80
N VAL A 385 11.27 -11.80 11.64
CA VAL A 385 9.86 -11.38 11.49
C VAL A 385 8.89 -12.53 11.85
N ILE A 386 9.24 -13.77 11.52
CA ILE A 386 8.46 -14.97 11.85
C ILE A 386 8.64 -15.34 13.33
N GLN A 387 9.86 -15.26 13.87
CA GLN A 387 10.13 -15.51 15.30
C GLN A 387 9.33 -14.56 16.20
N VAL A 388 9.28 -13.27 15.85
CA VAL A 388 8.49 -12.27 16.60
C VAL A 388 6.99 -12.51 16.43
N LEU A 389 6.54 -12.95 15.24
CA LEU A 389 5.13 -13.28 14.99
C LEU A 389 4.68 -14.44 15.91
N ILE A 390 5.37 -15.57 15.88
CA ILE A 390 4.99 -16.77 16.67
C ILE A 390 5.13 -16.54 18.18
N THR A 391 6.02 -15.63 18.61
CA THR A 391 6.16 -15.25 20.03
C THR A 391 4.98 -14.40 20.53
N ARG A 392 4.34 -13.62 19.65
CA ARG A 392 3.20 -12.75 19.98
C ARG A 392 1.84 -13.40 19.73
N LEU A 393 1.74 -14.32 18.78
CA LEU A 393 0.49 -15.04 18.49
C LEU A 393 0.11 -16.02 19.61
N PRO A 394 -1.19 -16.11 19.99
CA PRO A 394 -1.69 -17.20 20.81
C PRO A 394 -1.36 -18.55 20.16
N LYS A 395 -0.71 -19.46 20.91
CA LYS A 395 -0.23 -20.76 20.42
C LYS A 395 0.66 -20.68 19.15
N GLY A 396 1.40 -19.58 18.93
CA GLY A 396 2.06 -19.31 17.64
C GLY A 396 2.96 -20.43 17.07
N GLN A 397 3.61 -21.24 17.92
CA GLN A 397 4.35 -22.43 17.44
C GLN A 397 3.42 -23.51 16.85
N GLN A 398 2.28 -23.79 17.49
CA GLN A 398 1.28 -24.74 16.97
C GLN A 398 0.80 -24.29 15.58
N VAL A 399 0.47 -23.00 15.47
CA VAL A 399 0.02 -22.36 14.21
C VAL A 399 1.08 -22.46 13.11
N LEU A 400 2.37 -22.32 13.45
CA LEU A 400 3.49 -22.48 12.54
C LEU A 400 3.62 -23.92 12.05
N ASP A 401 3.64 -24.89 12.98
CA ASP A 401 3.83 -26.31 12.68
C ASP A 401 2.70 -26.85 11.79
N GLU A 402 1.47 -26.35 11.96
CA GLU A 402 0.32 -26.65 11.10
C GLU A 402 0.47 -26.10 9.68
N VAL A 403 0.96 -24.86 9.53
CA VAL A 403 1.23 -24.25 8.22
C VAL A 403 2.36 -24.97 7.51
N ASP A 404 3.40 -25.37 8.23
CA ASP A 404 4.49 -26.19 7.72
C ASP A 404 3.98 -27.54 7.20
N ARG A 405 3.18 -28.26 7.98
CA ARG A 405 2.51 -29.50 7.53
C ARG A 405 1.65 -29.27 6.29
N ALA A 406 0.90 -28.17 6.21
CA ALA A 406 0.08 -27.85 5.05
C ALA A 406 0.93 -27.54 3.80
N ILE A 407 2.05 -26.84 3.94
CA ILE A 407 3.02 -26.58 2.86
C ILE A 407 3.65 -27.89 2.36
N ASP A 408 4.14 -28.74 3.27
CA ASP A 408 4.74 -30.03 2.94
C ASP A 408 3.75 -30.99 2.27
N MET A 409 2.47 -30.94 2.68
CA MET A 409 1.39 -31.70 2.06
C MET A 409 1.12 -31.29 0.61
N CYS A 410 1.33 -30.01 0.27
CA CYS A 410 1.12 -29.45 -1.08
C CYS A 410 2.39 -29.42 -1.95
N SER A 411 3.57 -29.66 -1.37
CA SER A 411 4.92 -29.44 -1.95
C SER A 411 5.24 -30.04 -3.33
N GLU A 412 4.43 -30.96 -3.88
CA GLU A 412 4.77 -31.77 -5.07
C GLU A 412 5.23 -30.97 -6.29
N MET A 413 4.57 -29.84 -6.58
CA MET A 413 4.89 -28.98 -7.73
C MET A 413 5.65 -27.70 -7.35
N HIS A 414 5.55 -27.27 -6.09
CA HIS A 414 6.18 -26.06 -5.58
C HIS A 414 6.14 -26.08 -4.05
N ASN A 415 7.28 -25.82 -3.41
CA ASN A 415 7.35 -25.55 -1.98
C ASN A 415 7.71 -24.08 -1.77
N ILE A 416 6.85 -23.36 -1.03
CA ILE A 416 7.04 -21.93 -0.75
C ILE A 416 8.26 -21.73 0.17
N LYS A 417 8.50 -22.65 1.11
CA LYS A 417 9.66 -22.59 2.02
C LYS A 417 10.96 -22.85 1.27
N ASP A 418 11.06 -23.93 0.51
CA ASP A 418 12.28 -24.22 -0.25
C ASP A 418 12.61 -23.08 -1.21
N SER A 419 11.61 -22.50 -1.88
CA SER A 419 11.81 -21.32 -2.74
C SER A 419 12.26 -20.08 -1.96
N MET A 420 11.71 -19.83 -0.77
CA MET A 420 12.11 -18.73 0.11
C MET A 420 13.57 -18.86 0.55
N TYR A 421 13.96 -20.03 1.05
CA TYR A 421 15.33 -20.30 1.51
C TYR A 421 16.33 -20.35 0.35
N GLU A 422 15.97 -20.92 -0.81
CA GLU A 422 16.83 -20.94 -1.99
C GLU A 422 17.13 -19.51 -2.51
N ASN A 423 16.12 -18.63 -2.55
CA ASN A 423 16.33 -17.23 -2.95
C ASN A 423 17.16 -16.46 -1.90
N LYS A 424 16.95 -16.71 -0.59
CA LYS A 424 17.80 -16.15 0.48
C LYS A 424 19.27 -16.56 0.28
N CYS A 425 19.56 -17.85 0.18
CA CYS A 425 20.93 -18.35 0.01
C CYS A 425 21.59 -17.85 -1.30
N LYS A 426 20.82 -17.71 -2.39
CA LYS A 426 21.33 -17.14 -3.65
C LYS A 426 21.68 -15.66 -3.50
N MET A 427 20.86 -14.88 -2.79
CA MET A 427 21.12 -13.46 -2.52
C MET A 427 22.39 -13.28 -1.66
N GLU A 428 22.49 -14.04 -0.57
CA GLU A 428 23.62 -13.99 0.37
C GLU A 428 24.93 -14.48 -0.26
N GLY A 429 24.85 -15.45 -1.18
CA GLY A 429 25.99 -15.98 -1.92
C GLY A 429 26.57 -15.05 -2.99
N ILE A 430 25.92 -13.92 -3.31
CA ILE A 430 26.44 -12.93 -4.26
C ILE A 430 27.42 -12.01 -3.51
N GLY A 431 28.71 -12.10 -3.85
CA GLY A 431 29.74 -11.17 -3.37
C GLY A 431 29.55 -9.77 -3.98
N GLU A 432 30.15 -9.57 -5.15
CA GLU A 432 29.93 -8.37 -5.98
C GLU A 432 28.60 -8.48 -6.73
N ASP A 433 27.78 -7.44 -6.64
CA ASP A 433 26.48 -7.40 -7.33
C ASP A 433 26.65 -7.10 -8.82
N TYR A 434 25.87 -7.78 -9.65
CA TYR A 434 25.90 -7.70 -11.11
C TYR A 434 24.47 -7.60 -11.65
N GLN A 435 24.31 -7.22 -12.91
CA GLN A 435 22.98 -6.96 -13.47
C GLN A 435 22.37 -8.16 -14.21
N ILE A 436 21.09 -8.43 -13.95
CA ILE A 436 20.21 -9.26 -14.76
C ILE A 436 19.05 -8.37 -15.24
N GLN A 437 18.80 -8.38 -16.56
CA GLN A 437 17.73 -7.59 -17.20
C GLN A 437 17.78 -6.07 -16.86
N GLY A 438 18.98 -5.53 -16.59
CA GLY A 438 19.17 -4.12 -16.20
C GLY A 438 18.89 -3.80 -14.73
N SER A 439 18.52 -4.80 -13.92
CA SER A 439 18.30 -4.70 -12.47
C SER A 439 19.42 -5.37 -11.68
N SER A 440 19.62 -4.97 -10.42
CA SER A 440 20.52 -5.65 -9.48
C SER A 440 20.11 -7.11 -9.29
N THR A 441 21.08 -8.04 -9.33
CA THR A 441 20.79 -9.46 -9.10
C THR A 441 20.52 -9.72 -7.62
N LYS A 442 21.16 -8.98 -6.71
CA LYS A 442 20.78 -8.99 -5.28
C LYS A 442 19.35 -8.53 -5.08
N ASP A 443 18.94 -7.40 -5.65
CA ASP A 443 17.56 -6.91 -5.51
C ASP A 443 16.54 -7.86 -6.16
N TYR A 444 16.89 -8.53 -7.27
CA TYR A 444 16.05 -9.58 -7.86
C TYR A 444 15.77 -10.72 -6.87
N PHE A 445 16.81 -11.29 -6.25
CA PHE A 445 16.62 -12.38 -5.27
C PHE A 445 16.02 -11.88 -3.94
N ARG A 446 16.33 -10.66 -3.51
CA ARG A 446 15.67 -9.98 -2.37
C ARG A 446 14.17 -9.92 -2.59
N GLN A 447 13.72 -9.37 -3.72
CA GLN A 447 12.31 -9.18 -4.00
C GLN A 447 11.55 -10.52 -4.01
N ARG A 448 12.15 -11.58 -4.57
CA ARG A 448 11.56 -12.93 -4.55
C ARG A 448 11.54 -13.56 -3.16
N THR A 449 12.57 -13.29 -2.35
CA THR A 449 12.62 -13.70 -0.93
C THR A 449 11.52 -13.01 -0.14
N LEU A 450 11.40 -11.68 -0.24
CA LEU A 450 10.35 -10.87 0.40
C LEU A 450 8.94 -11.30 -0.01
N GLN A 451 8.68 -11.53 -1.31
CA GLN A 451 7.39 -12.02 -1.79
C GLN A 451 7.02 -13.41 -1.23
N SER A 452 8.01 -14.29 -1.06
CA SER A 452 7.80 -15.65 -0.53
C SER A 452 7.63 -15.63 0.98
N LEU A 453 8.41 -14.81 1.69
CA LEU A 453 8.32 -14.56 3.11
C LEU A 453 7.00 -13.88 3.50
N GLU A 454 6.51 -12.93 2.68
CA GLU A 454 5.20 -12.32 2.88
C GLU A 454 4.06 -13.35 2.73
N ARG A 455 4.13 -14.24 1.75
CA ARG A 455 3.17 -15.36 1.62
C ARG A 455 3.16 -16.24 2.86
N TYR A 456 4.35 -16.64 3.31
CA TYR A 456 4.50 -17.49 4.49
C TYR A 456 4.00 -16.81 5.76
N PHE A 457 4.32 -15.53 5.96
CA PHE A 457 3.79 -14.68 7.03
C PHE A 457 2.26 -14.65 7.02
N PHE A 458 1.63 -14.36 5.88
CA PHE A 458 0.17 -14.32 5.77
C PHE A 458 -0.51 -15.68 5.90
N LEU A 459 0.15 -16.80 5.57
CA LEU A 459 -0.36 -18.14 5.84
C LEU A 459 -0.42 -18.43 7.35
N ILE A 460 0.62 -18.04 8.11
CA ILE A 460 0.65 -18.15 9.58
C ILE A 460 -0.43 -17.26 10.21
N VAL A 461 -0.54 -16.01 9.75
CA VAL A 461 -1.57 -15.07 10.22
C VAL A 461 -2.98 -15.56 9.88
N PHE A 462 -3.21 -16.11 8.68
CA PHE A 462 -4.50 -16.69 8.31
C PHE A 462 -4.84 -17.93 9.14
N ASN A 463 -3.88 -18.80 9.45
CA ASN A 463 -4.12 -19.94 10.32
C ASN A 463 -4.41 -19.50 11.78
N ALA A 464 -3.74 -18.47 12.29
CA ALA A 464 -4.08 -17.86 13.58
C ALA A 464 -5.50 -17.27 13.61
N TYR A 465 -5.93 -16.65 12.50
CA TYR A 465 -7.31 -16.22 12.30
C TYR A 465 -8.29 -17.40 12.27
N LEU A 466 -7.96 -18.53 11.64
CA LEU A 466 -8.79 -19.73 11.67
C LEU A 466 -8.96 -20.26 13.11
N HIS A 467 -7.89 -20.37 13.90
CA HIS A 467 -7.96 -20.79 15.32
C HIS A 467 -8.92 -19.93 16.15
N ASP A 468 -9.00 -18.63 15.90
CA ASP A 468 -9.90 -17.72 16.60
C ASP A 468 -11.33 -17.74 16.00
N GLN A 469 -11.46 -17.55 14.69
CA GLN A 469 -12.73 -17.24 14.03
C GLN A 469 -13.45 -18.45 13.44
N TYR A 470 -12.78 -19.58 13.16
CA TYR A 470 -13.45 -20.79 12.67
C TYR A 470 -14.46 -21.32 13.70
N PRO A 471 -14.13 -21.51 14.99
CA PRO A 471 -15.12 -21.92 16.01
C PRO A 471 -16.24 -20.90 16.24
N GLN A 472 -16.00 -19.63 15.89
CA GLN A 472 -16.96 -18.52 15.99
C GLN A 472 -17.79 -18.32 14.69
N MET A 473 -17.75 -19.28 13.75
CA MET A 473 -18.47 -19.21 12.46
C MET A 473 -18.14 -17.94 11.63
N PHE A 474 -16.90 -17.47 11.74
CA PHE A 474 -16.40 -16.23 11.12
C PHE A 474 -17.25 -15.00 11.47
N ALA A 475 -17.47 -14.79 12.77
CA ALA A 475 -18.20 -13.61 13.29
C ALA A 475 -17.54 -12.28 12.90
N GLN A 476 -16.21 -12.27 12.71
CA GLN A 476 -15.46 -11.16 12.11
C GLN A 476 -14.85 -11.59 10.77
N SER A 477 -14.70 -10.65 9.84
CA SER A 477 -13.92 -10.87 8.62
C SER A 477 -12.41 -10.88 8.93
N PHE A 478 -11.58 -11.38 7.99
CA PHE A 478 -10.12 -11.35 8.12
C PHE A 478 -9.61 -9.91 8.18
N SER A 479 -10.12 -9.01 7.32
CA SER A 479 -9.76 -7.59 7.35
C SER A 479 -10.09 -6.90 8.69
N GLN A 480 -11.25 -7.19 9.28
CA GLN A 480 -11.66 -6.67 10.59
C GLN A 480 -10.78 -7.21 11.73
N TRP A 481 -10.46 -8.50 11.67
CA TRP A 481 -9.58 -9.15 12.64
C TRP A 481 -8.14 -8.60 12.56
N MET A 482 -7.63 -8.36 11.34
CA MET A 482 -6.35 -7.71 11.10
C MET A 482 -6.31 -6.28 11.63
N CYS A 483 -7.38 -5.50 11.46
CA CYS A 483 -7.51 -4.17 12.06
C CYS A 483 -7.54 -4.23 13.59
N THR A 484 -8.19 -5.25 14.18
CA THR A 484 -8.18 -5.46 15.64
C THR A 484 -6.78 -5.84 16.15
N ASN A 485 -6.01 -6.57 15.33
CA ASN A 485 -4.64 -6.99 15.60
C ASN A 485 -3.61 -6.15 14.82
N ALA A 486 -3.80 -4.83 14.73
CA ALA A 486 -3.01 -3.95 13.86
C ALA A 486 -1.48 -4.00 14.08
N TRP A 487 -1.01 -4.48 15.24
CA TRP A 487 0.41 -4.76 15.48
C TRP A 487 1.05 -5.70 14.43
N ILE A 488 0.25 -6.59 13.80
CA ILE A 488 0.68 -7.47 12.71
C ILE A 488 1.15 -6.64 11.50
N TYR A 489 0.49 -5.51 11.19
CA TYR A 489 0.90 -4.62 10.10
C TYR A 489 2.25 -3.94 10.34
N ARG A 490 2.56 -3.58 11.60
CA ARG A 490 3.89 -3.04 11.92
C ARG A 490 4.97 -4.10 11.79
N LEU A 491 4.70 -5.30 12.28
CA LEU A 491 5.63 -6.42 12.15
C LEU A 491 5.89 -6.77 10.67
N LEU A 492 4.86 -6.71 9.82
CA LEU A 492 4.97 -6.85 8.37
C LEU A 492 5.81 -5.72 7.70
N GLY A 493 5.84 -4.52 8.31
CA GLY A 493 6.77 -3.44 7.94
C GLY A 493 8.22 -3.79 8.27
N CYS A 494 8.47 -4.49 9.38
CA CYS A 494 9.81 -4.91 9.80
C CYS A 494 10.37 -6.14 9.05
N MET A 495 9.83 -6.47 7.87
CA MET A 495 10.21 -7.66 7.09
C MET A 495 11.51 -7.49 6.28
N ASP A 496 11.97 -6.26 6.05
CA ASP A 496 13.14 -5.94 5.22
C ASP A 496 14.09 -4.99 5.98
N CYS A 497 14.58 -5.45 7.13
CA CYS A 497 15.34 -4.63 8.08
C CYS A 497 16.82 -5.02 8.24
N SER A 498 17.33 -5.97 7.46
CA SER A 498 18.70 -6.49 7.54
C SER A 498 19.76 -5.37 7.46
N GLU A 499 19.62 -4.44 6.52
CA GLU A 499 20.55 -3.30 6.32
C GLU A 499 20.51 -2.23 7.44
N LEU A 500 19.49 -2.31 8.30
CA LEU A 500 19.26 -1.43 9.43
C LEU A 500 19.95 -1.93 10.71
N LEU A 501 20.65 -3.06 10.69
CA LEU A 501 21.49 -3.48 11.81
C LEU A 501 22.75 -2.63 12.00
N ALA A 502 23.20 -1.97 10.94
CA ALA A 502 24.32 -1.02 10.96
C ALA A 502 25.60 -1.51 11.70
N PRO A 503 26.19 -2.65 11.31
CA PRO A 503 27.42 -3.15 11.94
C PRO A 503 28.57 -2.15 11.85
N ALA A 504 29.33 -2.03 12.94
CA ALA A 504 30.37 -1.01 13.11
C ALA A 504 31.46 -1.03 12.03
N SER A 505 31.85 -2.22 11.57
CA SER A 505 32.90 -2.41 10.55
C SER A 505 32.61 -1.67 9.24
N LEU A 506 31.34 -1.42 8.89
CA LEU A 506 31.01 -0.64 7.68
C LEU A 506 31.63 0.76 7.71
N ILE A 507 31.90 1.33 8.88
CA ILE A 507 32.55 2.64 9.04
C ILE A 507 34.07 2.51 8.92
N SER A 508 34.69 1.55 9.62
CA SER A 508 36.14 1.38 9.57
C SER A 508 36.65 0.77 8.25
N ASP A 509 35.80 0.08 7.50
CA ASP A 509 36.05 -0.38 6.13
C ASP A 509 35.74 0.70 5.08
N GLY A 510 35.27 1.88 5.48
CA GLY A 510 34.99 3.02 4.59
C GLY A 510 33.77 2.85 3.69
N THR A 511 32.91 1.87 4.00
CA THR A 511 31.68 1.57 3.23
C THR A 511 30.55 2.54 3.55
N ARG A 512 30.45 2.96 4.82
CA ARG A 512 29.60 4.06 5.32
C ARG A 512 30.49 5.18 5.82
N ILE A 513 30.00 6.42 5.73
CA ILE A 513 30.74 7.61 6.15
C ILE A 513 30.05 8.33 7.30
N LEU A 514 30.82 9.11 8.06
CA LEU A 514 30.34 9.83 9.24
C LEU A 514 29.93 11.25 8.85
N VAL A 515 28.65 11.59 9.03
CA VAL A 515 28.11 12.91 8.69
C VAL A 515 27.82 13.67 9.97
N ALA A 516 28.37 14.88 10.11
CA ALA A 516 28.15 15.71 11.28
C ALA A 516 26.69 16.13 11.41
N SER A 517 26.13 16.12 12.63
CA SER A 517 24.70 16.34 12.87
C SER A 517 24.21 17.71 12.38
N GLY A 518 25.09 18.72 12.35
CA GLY A 518 24.79 20.05 11.80
C GLY A 518 24.62 20.11 10.28
N PHE A 519 24.98 19.07 9.52
CA PHE A 519 24.97 19.06 8.05
C PHE A 519 23.57 19.32 7.44
N LEU A 520 22.51 18.82 8.09
CA LEU A 520 21.11 18.90 7.62
C LEU A 520 20.17 19.58 8.62
N ALA A 521 20.73 20.31 9.59
CA ALA A 521 19.97 21.00 10.63
C ALA A 521 19.96 22.52 10.38
N PRO A 522 19.16 23.04 9.41
CA PRO A 522 19.07 24.47 9.17
C PRO A 522 18.50 25.16 10.40
N ASP A 523 19.20 26.19 10.87
CA ASP A 523 18.82 26.98 12.04
C ASP A 523 17.76 28.02 11.67
N MET A 524 16.51 27.57 11.59
CA MET A 524 15.33 28.38 11.26
C MET A 524 15.04 29.47 12.31
N LEU A 525 15.53 29.29 13.54
CA LEU A 525 15.34 30.23 14.66
C LEU A 525 16.55 31.14 14.93
N GLY A 526 17.70 30.90 14.27
CA GLY A 526 18.93 31.67 14.48
C GLY A 526 19.61 31.45 15.83
N THR A 527 19.22 30.41 16.58
CA THR A 527 19.65 30.17 17.96
C THR A 527 21.05 29.59 18.09
N ALA A 528 21.65 29.10 17.00
CA ALA A 528 23.00 28.52 17.02
C ALA A 528 24.08 29.53 17.47
N LYS A 529 23.83 30.83 17.30
CA LYS A 529 24.73 31.89 17.79
C LYS A 529 24.69 32.08 19.30
N GLU A 530 23.51 31.93 19.91
CA GLU A 530 23.29 32.20 21.34
C GLU A 530 23.42 30.93 22.19
N MET A 531 22.85 29.83 21.72
CA MET A 531 22.71 28.56 22.45
C MET A 531 23.66 27.47 21.95
N ARG A 532 24.50 27.76 20.95
CA ARG A 532 25.38 26.81 20.25
C ARG A 532 24.67 25.64 19.55
N VAL A 533 23.34 25.68 19.44
CA VAL A 533 22.51 24.65 18.79
C VAL A 533 21.38 25.30 18.00
N ALA A 534 21.05 24.69 16.85
CA ALA A 534 19.97 25.12 15.97
C ALA A 534 18.58 24.85 16.57
N ASN A 535 17.62 25.69 16.22
CA ASN A 535 16.19 25.51 16.50
C ASN A 535 15.82 25.36 18.00
N PHE A 536 16.61 25.94 18.91
CA PHE A 536 16.35 25.94 20.36
C PHE A 536 15.14 26.81 20.72
N ARG A 537 14.13 26.21 21.37
CA ARG A 537 12.89 26.90 21.75
C ARG A 537 12.30 26.34 23.04
N ARG A 538 11.36 27.09 23.59
CA ARG A 538 10.63 26.77 24.83
C ARG A 538 9.13 27.01 24.63
N VAL A 539 8.29 26.05 25.01
CA VAL A 539 6.83 26.21 25.04
C VAL A 539 6.45 27.34 26.00
N LEU A 540 5.58 28.26 25.56
CA LEU A 540 5.25 29.47 26.31
C LEU A 540 4.74 29.13 27.73
N LYS A 541 5.35 29.77 28.75
CA LYS A 541 5.07 29.57 30.19
C LYS A 541 5.25 28.14 30.74
N MET A 542 5.69 27.17 29.95
CA MET A 542 5.85 25.76 30.37
C MET A 542 7.33 25.35 30.48
N PRO A 543 7.69 24.33 31.26
CA PRO A 543 9.08 23.88 31.41
C PRO A 543 9.49 22.88 30.31
N VAL A 544 9.01 23.09 29.07
CA VAL A 544 9.21 22.19 27.93
C VAL A 544 10.07 22.88 26.87
N TYR A 545 11.14 22.21 26.43
CA TYR A 545 12.17 22.73 25.54
C TYR A 545 12.43 21.77 24.37
N GLY A 546 12.81 22.32 23.22
CA GLY A 546 13.12 21.55 22.01
C GLY A 546 14.25 22.16 21.18
N MET A 547 15.07 21.33 20.53
CA MET A 547 16.19 21.76 19.67
C MET A 547 16.66 20.65 18.70
N ALA A 548 17.57 21.01 17.79
CA ALA A 548 18.36 20.08 16.98
C ALA A 548 19.42 19.32 17.81
N GLN A 549 20.12 18.35 17.22
CA GLN A 549 21.13 17.55 17.92
C GLN A 549 22.34 18.42 18.33
N PRO A 550 22.60 18.62 19.65
CA PRO A 550 23.70 19.46 20.10
C PRO A 550 25.06 18.75 20.14
N SER A 551 26.13 19.54 20.12
CA SER A 551 27.50 19.13 20.47
C SER A 551 27.72 19.16 22.00
N SER A 552 28.87 18.67 22.48
CA SER A 552 29.23 18.71 23.92
C SER A 552 29.28 20.14 24.50
N GLU A 553 29.81 21.12 23.74
CA GLU A 553 29.77 22.55 24.13
C GLU A 553 28.33 23.06 24.25
N ALA A 554 27.46 22.67 23.31
CA ALA A 554 26.07 23.10 23.30
C ALA A 554 25.24 22.47 24.42
N VAL A 555 25.46 21.19 24.76
CA VAL A 555 24.84 20.55 25.95
C VAL A 555 25.22 21.33 27.22
N SER A 556 26.52 21.61 27.40
CA SER A 556 27.03 22.39 28.55
C SER A 556 26.39 23.79 28.63
N THR A 557 26.22 24.45 27.47
CA THR A 557 25.60 25.77 27.33
C THR A 557 24.10 25.73 27.69
N VAL A 558 23.36 24.74 27.20
CA VAL A 558 21.93 24.57 27.47
C VAL A 558 21.67 24.22 28.93
N LEU A 559 22.45 23.31 29.53
CA LEU A 559 22.32 22.98 30.96
C LEU A 559 22.61 24.20 31.84
N SER A 560 23.68 24.95 31.55
CA SER A 560 23.99 26.22 32.24
C SER A 560 22.87 27.26 32.12
N TYR A 561 22.24 27.36 30.94
CA TYR A 561 21.07 28.21 30.71
C TYR A 561 19.86 27.78 31.56
N LEU A 562 19.62 26.48 31.72
CA LEU A 562 18.47 25.95 32.46
C LEU A 562 18.65 26.06 33.99
N THR A 563 19.89 25.92 34.48
CA THR A 563 20.21 26.08 35.91
C THR A 563 20.49 27.51 36.33
N ASP A 564 20.27 28.51 35.47
CA ASP A 564 20.57 29.91 35.78
C ASP A 564 19.67 30.50 36.89
N GLU A 565 20.07 31.66 37.42
CA GLU A 565 19.33 32.40 38.46
C GLU A 565 17.92 32.85 38.04
N ARG A 566 17.53 32.73 36.77
CA ARG A 566 16.19 33.10 36.27
C ARG A 566 15.25 31.90 36.18
N ARG A 567 15.77 30.70 35.89
CA ARG A 567 14.98 29.48 35.66
C ARG A 567 15.07 28.48 36.81
N LYS A 568 16.25 28.35 37.42
CA LYS A 568 16.49 27.59 38.66
C LYS A 568 16.00 26.13 38.63
N TYR A 569 16.02 25.46 37.48
CA TYR A 569 15.60 24.06 37.40
C TYR A 569 16.56 23.16 38.18
N SER A 570 16.04 22.45 39.19
CA SER A 570 16.82 21.52 40.01
C SER A 570 16.90 20.13 39.39
N THR A 571 15.84 19.72 38.67
CA THR A 571 15.72 18.43 37.98
C THR A 571 15.45 18.67 36.49
N MET A 572 16.12 17.91 35.63
CA MET A 572 16.03 18.05 34.17
C MET A 572 15.97 16.65 33.53
N LEU A 573 14.88 16.35 32.83
CA LEU A 573 14.77 15.17 31.96
C LEU A 573 15.12 15.57 30.53
N TRP A 574 16.19 14.98 30.00
CA TRP A 574 16.63 15.14 28.63
C TRP A 574 16.35 13.87 27.83
N VAL A 575 15.59 13.99 26.74
CA VAL A 575 15.20 12.88 25.88
C VAL A 575 15.70 13.12 24.45
N ASN A 576 16.57 12.24 23.98
CA ASN A 576 16.95 12.18 22.58
C ASN A 576 16.01 11.22 21.83
N LEU A 577 15.50 11.66 20.67
CA LEU A 577 14.44 11.01 19.90
C LEU A 577 14.95 10.31 18.63
N GLN A 578 16.27 10.27 18.42
CA GLN A 578 16.88 9.72 17.23
C GLN A 578 16.91 8.19 17.24
N GLU A 579 16.50 7.60 16.12
CA GLU A 579 16.56 6.16 15.82
C GLU A 579 17.87 5.76 15.12
N GLU A 580 18.69 6.76 14.76
CA GLU A 580 19.98 6.59 14.10
C GLU A 580 21.14 6.42 15.12
N LEU A 581 22.23 5.71 14.77
CA LEU A 581 23.43 5.65 15.63
C LEU A 581 24.08 7.03 15.77
N LEU A 582 24.37 7.46 16.99
CA LEU A 582 25.08 8.70 17.29
C LEU A 582 26.38 8.44 18.05
N VAL A 583 27.48 9.01 17.55
CA VAL A 583 28.77 9.03 18.24
C VAL A 583 29.36 10.43 18.26
N GLU A 584 29.88 10.84 19.41
CA GLU A 584 30.68 12.06 19.56
C GLU A 584 32.13 11.72 19.21
N GLY A 585 32.82 12.60 18.48
CA GLY A 585 34.26 12.51 18.25
C GLY A 585 34.91 13.87 18.00
N ASN A 586 36.05 14.13 18.65
CA ASN A 586 36.79 15.39 18.55
C ASN A 586 35.94 16.67 18.75
N GLY A 587 34.89 16.64 19.59
CA GLY A 587 33.98 17.73 19.92
C GLY A 587 32.69 17.81 19.07
N GLN A 588 32.46 16.88 18.15
CA GLN A 588 31.35 16.91 17.19
C GLN A 588 30.54 15.61 17.21
N VAL A 589 29.21 15.69 17.07
CA VAL A 589 28.34 14.51 17.01
C VAL A 589 28.11 14.10 15.56
N PHE A 590 28.49 12.87 15.22
CA PHE A 590 28.37 12.27 13.90
C PHE A 590 27.30 11.18 13.88
N CYS A 591 26.72 11.00 12.69
CA CYS A 591 25.80 9.92 12.38
C CYS A 591 26.26 9.19 11.10
N PRO A 592 26.27 7.84 11.07
CA PRO A 592 26.57 7.08 9.86
C PRO A 592 25.55 7.34 8.73
N ARG A 593 26.04 7.39 7.49
CA ARG A 593 25.25 7.56 6.25
C ARG A 593 25.81 6.71 5.10
N GLU A 594 24.95 6.43 4.13
CA GLU A 594 25.39 5.86 2.85
C GLU A 594 26.01 6.95 1.96
N PRO A 595 27.18 6.71 1.33
CA PRO A 595 27.81 7.71 0.46
C PRO A 595 26.95 8.18 -0.72
N ALA A 596 26.03 7.33 -1.19
CA ALA A 596 25.10 7.62 -2.29
C ALA A 596 23.88 8.45 -1.86
N CYS A 597 23.55 8.51 -0.56
CA CYS A 597 22.38 9.23 -0.05
C CYS A 597 22.66 9.83 1.34
N LEU A 598 23.37 10.96 1.34
CA LEU A 598 23.78 11.66 2.57
C LEU A 598 22.61 12.26 3.35
N GLU A 599 21.53 12.60 2.64
CA GLU A 599 20.36 13.29 3.17
C GLU A 599 19.44 12.36 3.97
N GLN A 600 19.37 11.07 3.59
CA GLN A 600 18.49 10.11 4.26
C GLN A 600 19.16 9.52 5.51
N PRO A 601 18.49 9.54 6.67
CA PRO A 601 18.95 8.80 7.82
C PRO A 601 18.93 7.28 7.60
N ILE A 602 19.88 6.59 8.24
CA ILE A 602 19.83 5.14 8.41
C ILE A 602 19.21 4.90 9.81
N PRO A 603 17.92 4.58 9.91
CA PRO A 603 17.34 4.17 11.18
C PRO A 603 17.90 2.80 11.57
N VAL A 604 17.95 2.51 12.87
CA VAL A 604 18.48 1.25 13.38
C VAL A 604 17.32 0.39 13.88
N CYS A 605 17.14 -0.78 13.26
CA CYS A 605 16.06 -1.69 13.65
C CYS A 605 16.46 -2.52 14.88
N VAL A 606 16.01 -2.08 16.07
CA VAL A 606 16.23 -2.79 17.34
C VAL A 606 14.92 -3.23 17.98
N GLN A 607 14.94 -4.37 18.68
CA GLN A 607 13.80 -4.83 19.49
C GLN A 607 13.78 -4.20 20.88
N LYS A 608 14.95 -3.78 21.39
CA LYS A 608 15.14 -3.23 22.74
C LYS A 608 16.20 -2.13 22.71
N LEU A 609 16.02 -1.10 23.55
CA LEU A 609 16.94 0.05 23.61
C LEU A 609 18.40 -0.34 23.91
N GLN A 610 18.63 -1.36 24.75
CA GLN A 610 19.98 -1.81 25.07
C GLN A 610 20.77 -2.32 23.84
N GLN A 611 20.08 -2.74 22.77
CA GLN A 611 20.73 -3.14 21.52
C GLN A 611 21.24 -1.90 20.76
N LEU A 612 20.53 -0.77 20.80
CA LEU A 612 20.96 0.49 20.20
C LEU A 612 22.21 1.03 20.92
N GLU A 613 22.17 1.05 22.25
CA GLU A 613 23.31 1.48 23.09
C GLU A 613 24.55 0.58 22.89
N ALA A 614 24.35 -0.73 22.70
CA ALA A 614 25.42 -1.67 22.36
C ALA A 614 26.00 -1.42 20.96
N LEU A 615 25.17 -1.08 19.97
CA LEU A 615 25.64 -0.73 18.63
C LEU A 615 26.40 0.61 18.60
N GLU A 616 25.92 1.64 19.31
CA GLU A 616 26.66 2.91 19.48
C GLU A 616 28.02 2.66 20.18
N SER A 617 28.05 1.77 21.19
CA SER A 617 29.29 1.38 21.87
C SER A 617 30.25 0.62 20.94
N ALA A 618 29.74 -0.30 20.11
CA ALA A 618 30.54 -1.04 19.14
C ALA A 618 31.13 -0.12 18.05
N VAL A 619 30.37 0.87 17.57
CA VAL A 619 30.87 1.89 16.64
C VAL A 619 32.00 2.71 17.27
N LYS A 620 31.83 3.16 18.51
CA LYS A 620 32.88 3.87 19.26
C LYS A 620 34.16 3.02 19.37
N GLU A 621 34.03 1.77 19.80
CA GLU A 621 35.17 0.87 19.98
C GLU A 621 35.90 0.58 18.66
N ASP A 622 35.16 0.38 17.57
CA ASP A 622 35.73 0.11 16.25
C ASP A 622 36.45 1.34 15.67
N ILE A 623 35.88 2.54 15.80
CA ILE A 623 36.51 3.81 15.42
C ILE A 623 37.83 4.01 16.17
N LEU A 624 37.83 3.81 17.49
CA LEU A 624 39.04 3.98 18.31
C LEU A 624 40.09 2.91 18.01
N LYS A 625 39.67 1.67 17.74
CA LYS A 625 40.55 0.54 17.44
C LYS A 625 41.16 0.59 16.04
N CYS A 626 40.47 1.17 15.06
CA CYS A 626 40.95 1.14 13.68
C CYS A 626 42.16 2.06 13.45
N GLU A 627 42.30 3.14 14.23
CA GLU A 627 43.34 4.19 14.08
C GLU A 627 43.49 4.74 12.65
N LYS A 628 42.44 4.61 11.82
CA LYS A 628 42.41 5.07 10.42
C LYS A 628 42.02 6.55 10.34
N TRP A 629 42.39 7.17 9.24
CA TRP A 629 41.71 8.38 8.77
C TRP A 629 40.39 7.96 8.14
N LEU A 630 39.27 8.44 8.71
CA LEU A 630 37.92 8.16 8.24
C LEU A 630 37.42 9.33 7.38
N GLU A 631 36.61 9.03 6.37
CA GLU A 631 35.90 10.06 5.61
C GLU A 631 34.74 10.60 6.46
N VAL A 632 34.76 11.90 6.71
CA VAL A 632 33.70 12.62 7.43
C VAL A 632 33.16 13.78 6.60
N ILE A 633 31.88 14.11 6.78
CA ILE A 633 31.27 15.29 6.15
C ILE A 633 30.92 16.32 7.20
N MET A 634 31.39 17.56 6.99
CA MET A 634 31.14 18.71 7.85
C MET A 634 30.82 19.93 6.98
N GLU A 635 29.78 20.68 7.31
CA GLU A 635 29.50 22.01 6.72
C GLU A 635 29.54 22.04 5.17
N GLN A 636 29.14 20.93 4.52
CA GLN A 636 29.15 20.68 3.07
C GLN A 636 30.49 20.27 2.43
N GLU A 637 31.55 20.09 3.21
CA GLU A 637 32.84 19.56 2.74
C GLU A 637 33.09 18.10 3.17
N LYS A 638 33.70 17.32 2.27
CA LYS A 638 34.31 16.02 2.59
C LYS A 638 35.71 16.23 3.17
N GLN A 639 35.97 15.68 4.34
CA GLN A 639 37.25 15.80 5.03
C GLN A 639 37.70 14.42 5.53
N MET A 640 38.99 14.11 5.40
CA MET A 640 39.56 12.96 6.12
C MET A 640 39.90 13.40 7.54
N ARG A 641 39.40 12.69 8.56
CA ARG A 641 39.73 12.95 9.97
C ARG A 641 40.07 11.68 10.73
N MET A 642 41.03 11.79 11.64
CA MET A 642 41.34 10.77 12.64
C MET A 642 40.65 11.15 13.96
N LEU A 643 39.71 10.34 14.42
CA LEU A 643 38.96 10.56 15.66
C LEU A 643 39.78 10.00 16.82
N LYS A 644 40.43 10.89 17.59
CA LYS A 644 41.35 10.49 18.68
C LYS A 644 40.65 10.27 20.01
N CYS A 645 39.53 10.96 20.22
CA CYS A 645 38.56 10.66 21.25
C CYS A 645 37.22 10.37 20.57
N CYS A 646 36.48 9.42 21.13
CA CYS A 646 35.14 9.08 20.68
C CYS A 646 34.33 8.59 21.87
N HIS A 647 33.09 9.06 22.00
CA HIS A 647 32.18 8.74 23.11
C HIS A 647 30.78 8.47 22.58
N THR A 648 30.02 7.63 23.28
CA THR A 648 28.56 7.54 23.06
C THR A 648 27.87 8.79 23.62
N VAL A 649 26.67 9.11 23.14
CA VAL A 649 25.89 10.23 23.70
C VAL A 649 25.54 9.97 25.18
N SER A 650 25.28 8.71 25.56
CA SER A 650 25.04 8.32 26.97
C SER A 650 26.25 8.61 27.87
N GLU A 651 27.48 8.40 27.41
CA GLU A 651 28.70 8.73 28.16
C GLU A 651 28.86 10.26 28.34
N LEU A 652 28.61 11.03 27.28
CA LEU A 652 28.63 12.50 27.34
C LEU A 652 27.64 13.03 28.40
N PHE A 653 26.44 12.47 28.51
CA PHE A 653 25.50 12.85 29.57
C PHE A 653 25.90 12.34 30.96
N ALA A 654 26.66 11.23 31.06
CA ALA A 654 27.21 10.78 32.33
C ALA A 654 28.26 11.76 32.89
N GLU A 655 29.09 12.36 32.02
CA GLU A 655 30.02 13.44 32.39
C GLU A 655 29.27 14.70 32.84
N GLN A 656 28.28 15.15 32.06
CA GLN A 656 27.47 16.33 32.37
C GLN A 656 26.71 16.19 33.69
N LYS A 657 26.35 14.97 34.08
CA LYS A 657 25.70 14.67 35.36
C LYS A 657 26.60 14.90 36.58
N ILE A 658 27.92 14.95 36.41
CA ILE A 658 28.85 15.34 37.49
C ILE A 658 28.71 16.85 37.78
N LEU A 659 28.56 17.66 36.73
CA LEU A 659 28.39 19.12 36.83
C LEU A 659 26.95 19.53 37.19
N HIS A 660 25.96 18.78 36.67
CA HIS A 660 24.54 19.02 36.86
C HIS A 660 23.84 17.75 37.41
N PRO A 661 23.93 17.44 38.71
CA PRO A 661 23.44 16.17 39.29
C PRO A 661 21.96 15.86 39.03
N GLY A 662 21.13 16.89 38.80
CA GLY A 662 19.72 16.76 38.48
C GLY A 662 19.39 16.37 37.03
N VAL A 663 20.39 16.26 36.14
CA VAL A 663 20.15 15.82 34.76
C VAL A 663 19.96 14.31 34.68
N THR A 664 18.90 13.90 33.98
CA THR A 664 18.63 12.51 33.60
C THR A 664 18.51 12.44 32.10
N TYR A 665 19.39 11.70 31.45
CA TYR A 665 19.34 11.44 30.01
C TYR A 665 18.57 10.14 29.73
N GLN A 666 17.78 10.15 28.65
CA GLN A 666 17.11 8.98 28.10
C GLN A 666 17.10 9.04 26.56
N ARG A 667 17.01 7.87 25.94
CA ARG A 667 16.90 7.70 24.49
C ARG A 667 15.57 7.02 24.18
N ILE A 668 14.67 7.69 23.47
CA ILE A 668 13.33 7.21 23.12
C ILE A 668 13.15 7.41 21.60
N PRO A 669 13.67 6.47 20.77
CA PRO A 669 13.70 6.62 19.32
C PRO A 669 12.32 6.48 18.69
N PHE A 670 12.02 7.30 17.68
CA PHE A 670 10.90 7.05 16.76
C PHE A 670 11.14 7.70 15.40
N SER A 671 10.39 7.24 14.40
CA SER A 671 10.62 7.59 13.00
C SER A 671 10.05 8.93 12.59
N ASP A 672 10.72 9.57 11.62
CA ASP A 672 10.35 10.90 11.14
C ASP A 672 9.09 10.92 10.26
N CYS A 673 8.43 12.07 10.16
CA CYS A 673 7.09 12.30 9.53
C CYS A 673 5.90 11.47 10.09
N CYS A 674 6.15 10.24 10.55
CA CYS A 674 5.16 9.28 11.03
C CYS A 674 4.51 9.69 12.36
N ALA A 675 3.37 9.07 12.69
CA ALA A 675 2.90 8.98 14.07
C ALA A 675 3.89 8.15 14.90
N PRO A 676 4.25 8.56 16.14
CA PRO A 676 4.96 7.68 17.06
C PRO A 676 4.15 6.40 17.31
N SER A 677 4.81 5.26 17.53
CA SER A 677 4.10 4.04 17.96
C SER A 677 3.53 4.23 19.36
N GLU A 678 2.49 3.48 19.74
CA GLU A 678 1.88 3.65 21.07
C GLU A 678 2.87 3.38 22.21
N GLU A 679 3.84 2.48 22.01
CA GLU A 679 4.90 2.20 22.97
C GLU A 679 5.84 3.41 23.19
N VAL A 680 5.94 4.33 22.21
CA VAL A 680 6.70 5.59 22.35
C VAL A 680 5.93 6.60 23.19
N PHE A 681 4.60 6.68 23.01
CA PHE A 681 3.74 7.48 23.91
C PHE A 681 3.81 6.97 25.35
N ASP A 682 3.85 5.64 25.55
CA ASP A 682 4.05 5.03 26.87
C ASP A 682 5.38 5.40 27.50
N GLN A 683 6.48 5.27 26.74
CA GLN A 683 7.83 5.63 27.21
C GLN A 683 7.93 7.12 27.58
N LEU A 684 7.41 8.01 26.75
CA LEU A 684 7.39 9.45 27.03
C LEU A 684 6.54 9.79 28.26
N LEU A 685 5.35 9.18 28.39
CA LEU A 685 4.47 9.40 29.53
C LEU A 685 5.10 8.91 30.84
N GLU A 686 5.67 7.71 30.87
CA GLU A 686 6.33 7.18 32.07
C GLU A 686 7.61 7.95 32.43
N ALA A 687 8.38 8.39 31.44
CA ALA A 687 9.55 9.25 31.67
C ALA A 687 9.15 10.58 32.33
N ILE A 688 8.11 11.24 31.81
CA ILE A 688 7.57 12.50 32.36
C ILE A 688 7.01 12.28 33.77
N LYS A 689 6.15 11.26 33.95
CA LYS A 689 5.61 10.86 35.27
C LYS A 689 6.73 10.62 36.29
N GLY A 690 7.77 9.88 35.89
CA GLY A 690 8.91 9.55 36.73
C GLY A 690 9.80 10.74 37.11
N SER A 691 9.80 11.82 36.32
CA SER A 691 10.46 13.09 36.68
C SER A 691 9.58 13.93 37.60
N LEU A 692 8.29 14.09 37.28
CA LEU A 692 7.34 14.87 38.09
C LEU A 692 7.17 14.30 39.50
N ALA A 693 7.24 12.97 39.65
CA ALA A 693 7.19 12.29 40.95
C ALA A 693 8.43 12.58 41.84
N LYS A 694 9.55 13.03 41.27
CA LYS A 694 10.75 13.44 42.00
C LYS A 694 10.75 14.94 42.29
N ASP A 695 10.41 15.74 41.28
CA ASP A 695 10.40 17.20 41.32
C ASP A 695 9.28 17.74 40.41
N PRO A 696 8.19 18.31 40.97
CA PRO A 696 7.12 18.94 40.20
C PRO A 696 7.58 20.13 39.34
N SER A 697 8.75 20.71 39.62
CA SER A 697 9.37 21.79 38.85
C SER A 697 10.35 21.30 37.77
N SER A 698 10.40 19.99 37.50
CA SER A 698 11.25 19.39 36.45
C SER A 698 11.14 20.10 35.10
N ALA A 699 12.28 20.32 34.44
CA ALA A 699 12.33 20.70 33.02
C ALA A 699 12.41 19.48 32.10
N PHE A 700 11.78 19.59 30.93
CA PHE A 700 11.70 18.55 29.91
C PHE A 700 12.35 19.06 28.62
N ILE A 701 13.39 18.38 28.16
CA ILE A 701 14.22 18.79 27.03
C ILE A 701 14.18 17.69 25.97
N PHE A 702 13.79 18.04 24.75
CA PHE A 702 13.66 17.10 23.63
C PHE A 702 14.60 17.48 22.49
N ASN A 703 15.30 16.49 21.90
CA ASN A 703 16.09 16.72 20.69
C ASN A 703 15.97 15.57 19.67
N CYS A 704 16.06 15.93 18.39
CA CYS A 704 16.23 15.02 17.26
C CYS A 704 17.30 15.59 16.32
N SER A 705 17.47 15.03 15.11
CA SER A 705 18.49 15.48 14.14
C SER A 705 18.47 17.00 13.91
N ASP A 706 17.34 17.54 13.46
CA ASP A 706 17.17 18.94 13.05
C ASP A 706 16.31 19.79 13.99
N GLY A 707 15.71 19.16 15.00
CA GLY A 707 14.87 19.81 16.01
C GLY A 707 13.44 20.12 15.56
N LYS A 708 13.00 19.59 14.41
CA LYS A 708 11.68 19.87 13.85
C LYS A 708 10.66 18.81 14.23
N ASP A 709 10.43 17.80 13.40
CA ASP A 709 9.25 16.93 13.46
C ASP A 709 9.17 16.07 14.73
N ARG A 710 10.22 15.28 15.00
CA ARG A 710 10.29 14.40 16.17
C ARG A 710 10.28 15.20 17.48
N THR A 711 11.13 16.24 17.57
CA THR A 711 11.16 17.17 18.72
C THR A 711 9.79 17.82 18.98
N THR A 712 9.13 18.38 17.95
CA THR A 712 7.83 19.02 18.08
C THR A 712 6.77 18.04 18.57
N SER A 713 6.79 16.81 18.05
CA SER A 713 5.85 15.76 18.46
C SER A 713 5.98 15.40 19.95
N ALA A 714 7.21 15.25 20.45
CA ALA A 714 7.45 15.01 21.87
C ALA A 714 7.09 16.23 22.75
N MET A 715 7.32 17.46 22.28
CA MET A 715 6.90 18.67 22.98
C MET A 715 5.37 18.78 23.11
N VAL A 716 4.60 18.37 22.10
CA VAL A 716 3.13 18.30 22.15
C VAL A 716 2.66 17.23 23.15
N ILE A 717 3.25 16.03 23.11
CA ILE A 717 2.97 14.94 24.06
C ILE A 717 3.24 15.40 25.50
N ALA A 718 4.37 16.07 25.74
CA ALA A 718 4.73 16.61 27.04
C ALA A 718 3.80 17.75 27.49
N THR A 719 3.39 18.62 26.57
CA THR A 719 2.46 19.73 26.84
C THR A 719 1.09 19.21 27.30
N LEU A 720 0.50 18.26 26.54
CA LEU A 720 -0.75 17.61 26.90
C LEU A 720 -0.64 16.89 28.25
N THR A 721 0.43 16.11 28.45
CA THR A 721 0.69 15.40 29.72
C THR A 721 0.76 16.37 30.90
N LEU A 722 1.47 17.50 30.76
CA LEU A 722 1.61 18.51 31.82
C LEU A 722 0.32 19.26 32.12
N TRP A 723 -0.55 19.53 31.14
CA TRP A 723 -1.88 20.08 31.40
C TRP A 723 -2.79 19.09 32.13
N HIS A 724 -2.59 17.79 31.93
CA HIS A 724 -3.27 16.78 32.73
C HIS A 724 -2.82 16.77 34.20
N PHE A 725 -1.57 17.12 34.51
CA PHE A 725 -1.10 17.32 35.89
C PHE A 725 -1.51 18.67 36.49
N ASN A 726 -1.33 19.75 35.74
CA ASN A 726 -1.36 21.13 36.27
C ASN A 726 -2.70 21.86 36.02
N GLY A 727 -3.60 21.27 35.23
CA GLY A 727 -4.78 21.93 34.68
C GLY A 727 -4.56 22.45 33.26
N PHE A 728 -5.65 22.50 32.49
CA PHE A 728 -5.66 23.13 31.18
C PHE A 728 -5.75 24.65 31.30
N PRO A 729 -5.11 25.43 30.40
CA PRO A 729 -5.24 26.88 30.40
C PRO A 729 -6.67 27.32 30.05
N GLU A 730 -7.05 28.51 30.52
CA GLU A 730 -8.33 29.13 30.14
C GLU A 730 -8.35 29.40 28.64
N CYS A 731 -9.32 28.81 27.95
CA CYS A 731 -9.43 28.91 26.50
C CYS A 731 -10.31 30.12 26.14
N GLY A 732 -9.71 31.14 25.53
CA GLY A 732 -10.48 32.23 24.91
C GLY A 732 -11.26 31.73 23.69
N ASP A 733 -12.43 32.30 23.45
CA ASP A 733 -13.25 32.03 22.25
C ASP A 733 -12.80 32.86 21.02
N GLU A 734 -11.56 33.35 21.00
CA GLU A 734 -11.00 34.08 19.86
C GLU A 734 -10.69 33.13 18.70
N GLU A 735 -11.70 32.89 17.88
CA GLU A 735 -11.60 32.10 16.66
C GLU A 735 -10.68 32.80 15.63
N ILE A 736 -9.58 32.12 15.26
CA ILE A 736 -8.60 32.68 14.31
C ILE A 736 -9.27 32.97 12.96
N VAL A 737 -9.22 34.25 12.55
CA VAL A 737 -9.85 34.78 11.34
C VAL A 737 -9.40 33.97 10.12
N SER A 738 -10.35 33.28 9.49
CA SER A 738 -10.04 32.19 8.57
C SER A 738 -9.99 32.62 7.09
N ILE A 739 -8.89 32.29 6.42
CA ILE A 739 -8.62 32.44 4.98
C ILE A 739 -9.33 31.28 4.22
N PRO A 740 -9.59 31.34 2.89
CA PRO A 740 -9.94 30.16 2.09
C PRO A 740 -9.10 28.91 2.46
N ASP A 741 -9.76 27.75 2.50
CA ASP A 741 -9.33 26.49 3.14
C ASP A 741 -9.35 26.45 4.69
N ALA A 742 -10.01 27.44 5.33
CA ALA A 742 -10.35 27.51 6.76
C ALA A 742 -10.60 26.16 7.46
N LYS A 743 -11.43 25.30 6.87
CA LYS A 743 -11.77 23.94 7.37
C LYS A 743 -10.51 23.13 7.69
N TYR A 744 -9.54 23.13 6.79
CA TYR A 744 -8.34 22.30 6.93
C TYR A 744 -7.26 22.95 7.81
N SER A 745 -7.15 24.28 7.82
CA SER A 745 -6.36 25.00 8.83
C SER A 745 -6.88 24.75 10.25
N LYS A 746 -8.21 24.60 10.41
CA LYS A 746 -8.85 24.15 11.66
C LYS A 746 -8.67 22.65 11.93
N GLY A 747 -8.10 21.86 11.01
CA GLY A 747 -7.90 20.41 11.18
C GLY A 747 -9.16 19.56 10.99
N GLU A 748 -10.20 20.06 10.34
CA GLU A 748 -11.50 19.38 10.19
C GLU A 748 -11.52 18.39 9.00
N PHE A 749 -10.47 17.57 8.86
CA PHE A 749 -10.41 16.50 7.84
C PHE A 749 -11.47 15.43 8.12
N GLU A 750 -12.11 14.86 7.08
CA GLU A 750 -13.21 13.89 7.30
C GLU A 750 -12.79 12.69 8.18
N ALA A 751 -11.59 12.11 7.99
CA ALA A 751 -11.07 11.03 8.84
C ALA A 751 -10.87 11.46 10.31
N VAL A 752 -10.43 12.70 10.55
CA VAL A 752 -10.33 13.27 11.92
C VAL A 752 -11.74 13.43 12.51
N MET A 753 -12.69 13.92 11.72
CA MET A 753 -14.06 14.12 12.18
C MET A 753 -14.79 12.78 12.44
N GLN A 754 -14.46 11.71 11.72
CA GLN A 754 -14.92 10.35 12.06
C GLN A 754 -14.42 9.93 13.45
N VAL A 755 -13.13 10.08 13.74
CA VAL A 755 -12.54 9.77 15.06
C VAL A 755 -13.16 10.65 16.16
N VAL A 756 -13.32 11.95 15.92
CA VAL A 756 -13.97 12.90 16.85
C VAL A 756 -15.42 12.50 17.17
N ARG A 757 -16.17 11.97 16.19
CA ARG A 757 -17.55 11.50 16.41
C ARG A 757 -17.65 10.20 17.20
N LEU A 758 -16.59 9.37 17.21
CA LEU A 758 -16.52 8.14 17.99
C LEU A 758 -16.07 8.37 19.45
N LEU A 759 -15.30 9.42 19.70
CA LEU A 759 -14.69 9.68 21.01
C LEU A 759 -15.66 10.39 21.98
N PRO A 760 -15.71 9.98 23.26
CA PRO A 760 -16.35 10.76 24.31
C PRO A 760 -15.76 12.17 24.36
N ASP A 761 -16.63 13.20 24.35
CA ASP A 761 -16.24 14.61 24.28
C ASP A 761 -15.24 14.94 23.14
N GLY A 762 -15.25 14.20 22.02
CA GLY A 762 -14.20 14.25 21.00
C GLY A 762 -13.89 15.66 20.44
N HIS A 763 -14.88 16.54 20.33
CA HIS A 763 -14.66 17.94 19.93
C HIS A 763 -13.79 18.71 20.92
N ARG A 764 -13.96 18.47 22.22
CA ARG A 764 -13.11 19.02 23.27
C ARG A 764 -11.71 18.40 23.21
N MET A 765 -11.62 17.08 23.05
CA MET A 765 -10.34 16.37 22.92
C MET A 765 -9.50 16.94 21.77
N LYS A 766 -10.15 17.23 20.63
CA LYS A 766 -9.54 17.92 19.49
C LYS A 766 -9.17 19.37 19.81
N LYS A 767 -10.07 20.18 20.39
CA LYS A 767 -9.78 21.60 20.74
C LYS A 767 -8.55 21.73 21.65
N GLU A 768 -8.41 20.83 22.61
CA GLU A 768 -7.25 20.77 23.51
C GLU A 768 -5.95 20.39 22.78
N VAL A 769 -5.99 19.47 21.81
CA VAL A 769 -4.83 19.14 20.95
C VAL A 769 -4.46 20.27 20.01
N ASP A 770 -5.45 20.93 19.41
CA ASP A 770 -5.25 22.11 18.55
C ASP A 770 -4.51 23.22 19.31
N MET A 771 -4.95 23.51 20.54
CA MET A 771 -4.30 24.48 21.43
C MET A 771 -2.87 24.06 21.82
N ALA A 772 -2.59 22.77 22.00
CA ALA A 772 -1.23 22.28 22.25
C ALA A 772 -0.33 22.44 21.01
N LEU A 773 -0.85 22.19 19.82
CA LEU A 773 -0.15 22.44 18.55
C LEU A 773 0.14 23.94 18.38
N ASP A 774 -0.85 24.80 18.61
CA ASP A 774 -0.70 26.25 18.45
C ASP A 774 0.38 26.83 19.37
N ILE A 775 0.37 26.49 20.67
CA ILE A 775 1.34 27.01 21.65
C ILE A 775 2.76 26.44 21.44
N VAL A 776 2.89 25.21 20.95
CA VAL A 776 4.21 24.65 20.58
C VAL A 776 4.73 25.29 19.29
N SER A 777 3.86 25.50 18.29
CA SER A 777 4.21 26.08 16.99
C SER A 777 4.37 27.61 16.99
N GLU A 778 3.83 28.35 17.97
CA GLU A 778 4.03 29.80 18.14
C GLU A 778 5.52 30.19 18.17
N THR A 779 6.38 29.28 18.66
CA THR A 779 7.83 29.47 18.74
C THR A 779 8.62 28.97 17.53
N MET A 780 7.93 28.46 16.51
CA MET A 780 8.46 28.17 15.18
C MET A 780 7.96 29.21 14.16
N THR A 781 8.52 29.23 12.96
CA THR A 781 7.93 29.98 11.83
C THR A 781 6.59 29.32 11.46
N PRO A 782 5.42 29.93 11.75
CA PRO A 782 4.17 29.16 11.88
C PRO A 782 3.78 28.42 10.59
N MET A 783 3.91 29.12 9.46
CA MET A 783 3.43 28.73 8.11
C MET A 783 4.05 27.45 7.51
N HIS A 784 5.15 26.93 8.09
CA HIS A 784 5.87 25.78 7.53
C HIS A 784 5.98 24.58 8.48
N TYR A 785 5.64 24.74 9.77
CA TYR A 785 5.91 23.74 10.80
C TYR A 785 4.73 23.45 11.74
N HIS A 786 3.58 24.06 11.51
CA HIS A 786 2.34 23.73 12.23
C HIS A 786 1.64 22.53 11.57
N LEU A 787 1.42 21.45 12.33
CA LEU A 787 1.02 20.14 11.80
C LEU A 787 -0.23 20.19 10.90
N ARG A 788 -1.27 20.96 11.30
CA ARG A 788 -2.52 21.08 10.53
C ARG A 788 -2.30 21.71 9.15
N GLU A 789 -1.34 22.62 9.03
CA GLU A 789 -0.98 23.24 7.75
C GLU A 789 -0.11 22.32 6.89
N ILE A 790 0.88 21.65 7.49
CA ILE A 790 1.78 20.75 6.75
C ILE A 790 1.01 19.62 6.06
N ILE A 791 -0.05 19.06 6.69
CA ILE A 791 -0.93 18.05 6.07
C ILE A 791 -1.47 18.56 4.72
N VAL A 792 -2.02 19.77 4.70
CA VAL A 792 -2.67 20.36 3.53
C VAL A 792 -1.64 20.81 2.49
N CYS A 793 -0.54 21.42 2.92
CA CYS A 793 0.52 21.89 2.03
C CYS A 793 1.17 20.71 1.31
N SER A 794 1.55 19.65 2.03
CA SER A 794 2.11 18.42 1.44
C SER A 794 1.15 17.79 0.42
N TYR A 795 -0.16 17.80 0.69
CA TYR A 795 -1.17 17.29 -0.24
C TYR A 795 -1.32 18.18 -1.49
N LYS A 796 -1.33 19.51 -1.33
CA LYS A 796 -1.43 20.46 -2.45
C LYS A 796 -0.22 20.39 -3.37
N GLU A 797 0.98 20.19 -2.82
CA GLU A 797 2.24 20.05 -3.56
C GLU A 797 2.28 18.84 -4.51
N ILE A 798 1.44 17.82 -4.30
CA ILE A 798 1.29 16.67 -5.23
C ILE A 798 0.98 17.16 -6.66
N LYS A 799 0.19 18.23 -6.81
CA LYS A 799 -0.16 18.81 -8.13
C LYS A 799 1.02 19.49 -8.83
N THR A 800 2.09 19.80 -8.10
CA THR A 800 3.32 20.41 -8.60
C THR A 800 4.50 19.44 -8.67
N ALA A 801 4.29 18.16 -8.34
CA ALA A 801 5.31 17.13 -8.43
C ALA A 801 5.78 16.92 -9.88
N LYS A 802 7.09 16.77 -10.06
CA LYS A 802 7.76 16.62 -11.37
C LYS A 802 7.66 15.19 -11.90
N CYS A 803 7.57 14.21 -11.00
CA CYS A 803 7.42 12.79 -11.34
C CYS A 803 6.40 12.10 -10.43
N LYS A 804 6.00 10.88 -10.81
CA LYS A 804 5.06 10.06 -10.03
C LYS A 804 5.59 9.72 -8.64
N ASP A 805 6.90 9.49 -8.51
CA ASP A 805 7.52 9.08 -7.25
C ASP A 805 7.57 10.24 -6.24
N GLU A 806 7.85 11.47 -6.70
CA GLU A 806 7.75 12.69 -5.88
C GLU A 806 6.31 12.91 -5.40
N GLY A 807 5.33 12.73 -6.29
CA GLY A 807 3.90 12.79 -5.93
C GLY A 807 3.48 11.70 -4.94
N TRP A 808 4.02 10.49 -5.07
CA TRP A 808 3.80 9.38 -4.15
C TRP A 808 4.36 9.66 -2.75
N GLN A 809 5.59 10.16 -2.66
CA GLN A 809 6.23 10.53 -1.39
C GLN A 809 5.53 11.72 -0.71
N LEU A 810 5.10 12.73 -1.48
CA LEU A 810 4.27 13.82 -0.98
C LEU A 810 2.94 13.32 -0.40
N ARG A 811 2.28 12.38 -1.09
CA ARG A 811 1.03 11.77 -0.61
C ARG A 811 1.25 10.95 0.66
N LEU A 812 2.25 10.08 0.69
CA LEU A 812 2.63 9.30 1.87
C LEU A 812 2.84 10.20 3.10
N ARG A 813 3.67 11.24 2.94
CA ARG A 813 3.97 12.21 4.00
C ARG A 813 2.73 12.97 4.47
N SER A 814 1.86 13.41 3.56
CA SER A 814 0.59 14.07 3.94
C SER A 814 -0.32 13.17 4.80
N LEU A 815 -0.36 11.86 4.50
CA LEU A 815 -1.14 10.87 5.25
C LEU A 815 -0.48 10.52 6.59
N GLN A 816 0.84 10.45 6.66
CA GLN A 816 1.59 10.24 7.90
C GLN A 816 1.36 11.38 8.91
N TYR A 817 1.36 12.64 8.44
CA TYR A 817 1.04 13.79 9.29
C TYR A 817 -0.44 13.79 9.73
N LEU A 818 -1.37 13.37 8.85
CA LEU A 818 -2.79 13.22 9.20
C LEU A 818 -2.99 12.13 10.26
N GLU A 819 -2.29 11.00 10.13
CA GLU A 819 -2.27 9.93 11.12
C GLU A 819 -1.69 10.44 12.46
N ARG A 820 -0.55 11.15 12.45
CA ARG A 820 0.05 11.74 13.65
C ARG A 820 -0.93 12.66 14.40
N TYR A 821 -1.69 13.48 13.68
CA TYR A 821 -2.70 14.36 14.28
C TYR A 821 -3.84 13.55 14.93
N ILE A 822 -4.32 12.49 14.28
CA ILE A 822 -5.28 11.54 14.87
C ILE A 822 -4.72 10.89 16.15
N TYR A 823 -3.46 10.46 16.15
CA TYR A 823 -2.82 9.88 17.35
C TYR A 823 -2.72 10.87 18.52
N PHE A 824 -2.50 12.16 18.29
CA PHE A 824 -2.55 13.14 19.39
C PHE A 824 -3.95 13.29 19.98
N ILE A 825 -5.01 13.25 19.16
CA ILE A 825 -6.40 13.29 19.64
C ILE A 825 -6.74 12.02 20.44
N LEU A 826 -6.31 10.85 19.96
CA LEU A 826 -6.46 9.58 20.66
C LEU A 826 -5.68 9.56 21.98
N PHE A 827 -4.44 10.05 21.99
CA PHE A 827 -3.63 10.14 23.20
C PHE A 827 -4.21 11.10 24.24
N ASN A 828 -4.68 12.29 23.85
CA ASN A 828 -5.36 13.18 24.79
C ASN A 828 -6.66 12.55 25.34
N SER A 829 -7.42 11.85 24.51
CA SER A 829 -8.62 11.11 24.93
C SER A 829 -8.29 10.03 25.96
N TYR A 830 -7.25 9.23 25.70
CA TYR A 830 -6.68 8.29 26.66
C TYR A 830 -6.26 8.98 27.97
N LEU A 831 -5.57 10.12 27.88
CA LEU A 831 -5.12 10.87 29.05
C LEU A 831 -6.29 11.32 29.92
N HIS A 832 -7.44 11.71 29.36
CA HIS A 832 -8.67 11.98 30.14
C HIS A 832 -9.28 10.70 30.73
N LEU A 833 -9.48 9.67 29.90
CA LEU A 833 -10.26 8.48 30.27
C LEU A 833 -9.58 7.62 31.33
N GLU A 834 -8.27 7.47 31.27
CA GLU A 834 -7.46 6.65 32.19
C GLU A 834 -6.88 7.47 33.37
N LYS A 835 -7.15 8.79 33.43
CA LYS A 835 -6.68 9.70 34.50
C LYS A 835 -7.10 9.24 35.89
N LYS A 836 -8.35 8.83 36.04
CA LYS A 836 -8.96 8.33 37.29
C LYS A 836 -8.19 7.13 37.87
N ASP A 837 -7.60 6.32 36.99
CA ASP A 837 -6.81 5.12 37.32
C ASP A 837 -5.30 5.43 37.31
N SER A 838 -4.92 6.71 37.28
CA SER A 838 -3.53 7.21 37.26
C SER A 838 -2.69 6.65 36.08
N TRP A 839 -3.34 6.40 34.94
CA TRP A 839 -2.72 5.81 33.75
C TRP A 839 -2.01 4.48 34.04
N ARG A 840 -2.66 3.59 34.80
CA ARG A 840 -2.18 2.22 35.09
C ARG A 840 -2.19 1.32 33.86
N ARG A 841 -3.18 1.49 32.99
CA ARG A 841 -3.21 0.88 31.66
C ARG A 841 -2.37 1.77 30.74
N PRO A 842 -1.32 1.25 30.07
CA PRO A 842 -0.57 2.01 29.08
C PRO A 842 -1.42 2.32 27.83
N PHE A 843 -1.06 3.36 27.09
CA PHE A 843 -1.69 3.79 25.84
C PHE A 843 -1.66 2.69 24.78
N SER A 844 -0.57 1.93 24.64
CA SER A 844 -0.52 0.76 23.74
C SER A 844 -1.61 -0.27 24.04
N LEU A 845 -1.80 -0.58 25.32
CA LEU A 845 -2.83 -1.51 25.76
C LEU A 845 -4.25 -0.91 25.66
N TRP A 846 -4.39 0.40 25.84
CA TRP A 846 -5.66 1.11 25.60
C TRP A 846 -6.04 1.13 24.13
N MET A 847 -5.10 1.39 23.23
CA MET A 847 -5.33 1.35 21.79
C MET A 847 -5.74 -0.06 21.33
N HIS A 848 -5.08 -1.10 21.82
CA HIS A 848 -5.46 -2.49 21.53
C HIS A 848 -6.80 -2.92 22.17
N GLN A 849 -7.04 -2.62 23.44
CA GLN A 849 -8.25 -3.10 24.15
C GLN A 849 -9.51 -2.26 23.91
N VAL A 850 -9.36 -0.98 23.60
CA VAL A 850 -10.46 0.00 23.51
C VAL A 850 -10.57 0.58 22.11
N ALA A 851 -9.52 1.25 21.60
CA ALA A 851 -9.60 1.97 20.32
C ALA A 851 -9.81 1.03 19.13
N ALA A 852 -9.12 -0.10 19.09
CA ALA A 852 -9.27 -1.13 18.05
C ALA A 852 -10.73 -1.63 17.97
N ARG A 853 -11.33 -1.96 19.12
CA ARG A 853 -12.73 -2.40 19.23
C ARG A 853 -13.74 -1.31 18.92
N ALA A 854 -13.37 -0.04 19.11
CA ALA A 854 -14.16 1.12 18.69
C ALA A 854 -14.05 1.42 17.18
N GLY A 855 -13.28 0.63 16.42
CA GLY A 855 -13.13 0.78 14.96
C GLY A 855 -12.06 1.79 14.53
N ILE A 856 -11.21 2.28 15.44
CA ILE A 856 -10.19 3.30 15.11
C ILE A 856 -9.20 2.81 14.05
N TYR A 857 -8.71 1.57 14.15
CA TYR A 857 -7.82 1.02 13.11
C TYR A 857 -8.53 0.78 11.77
N ALA A 858 -9.86 0.61 11.74
CA ALA A 858 -10.60 0.53 10.48
C ALA A 858 -10.62 1.89 9.75
N ILE A 859 -10.78 3.00 10.49
CA ILE A 859 -10.62 4.37 9.94
C ILE A 859 -9.19 4.58 9.44
N LEU A 860 -8.18 4.18 10.23
CA LEU A 860 -6.77 4.30 9.84
C LEU A 860 -6.41 3.41 8.64
N ASN A 861 -7.13 2.31 8.41
CA ASN A 861 -6.99 1.44 7.23
C ASN A 861 -7.71 1.96 5.98
N GLN A 862 -8.40 3.11 6.08
CA GLN A 862 -9.01 3.82 4.97
C GLN A 862 -8.62 5.31 4.99
N LEU A 863 -7.41 5.62 5.48
CA LEU A 863 -6.99 7.00 5.73
C LEU A 863 -6.70 7.74 4.43
N GLY A 864 -7.47 8.78 4.12
CA GLY A 864 -7.19 9.67 2.99
C GLY A 864 -8.12 10.87 2.95
N PHE A 865 -8.02 11.63 1.86
CA PHE A 865 -8.76 12.88 1.66
C PHE A 865 -9.97 12.65 0.76
N ALA A 866 -11.01 11.99 1.30
CA ALA A 866 -12.23 11.63 0.56
C ALA A 866 -12.91 12.84 -0.11
N GLU A 867 -12.66 14.07 0.37
CA GLU A 867 -13.16 15.32 -0.22
C GLU A 867 -12.47 15.69 -1.55
N PHE A 868 -11.33 15.08 -1.88
CA PHE A 868 -10.50 15.42 -3.05
C PHE A 868 -10.23 14.24 -3.99
N GLU A 869 -10.34 13.00 -3.51
CA GLU A 869 -9.90 11.79 -4.21
C GLU A 869 -10.74 10.57 -3.83
N ALA A 870 -10.94 9.65 -4.78
CA ALA A 870 -11.51 8.35 -4.49
C ALA A 870 -10.48 7.52 -3.71
N LEU A 871 -10.85 7.05 -2.52
CA LEU A 871 -9.94 6.33 -1.61
C LEU A 871 -9.56 4.93 -2.15
N GLU A 872 -10.46 4.31 -2.90
CA GLU A 872 -10.31 2.97 -3.48
C GLU A 872 -9.13 2.88 -4.48
N ASP A 873 -8.74 4.01 -5.09
CA ASP A 873 -7.68 4.07 -6.10
C ASP A 873 -6.25 4.08 -5.51
N SER A 874 -6.10 4.21 -4.18
CA SER A 874 -4.80 4.50 -3.54
C SER A 874 -4.39 3.45 -2.52
N PRO A 875 -3.27 2.72 -2.72
CA PRO A 875 -2.80 1.75 -1.75
C PRO A 875 -2.47 2.35 -0.38
N LEU A 876 -2.01 3.61 -0.35
CA LEU A 876 -1.56 4.31 0.87
C LEU A 876 -2.68 4.58 1.89
N THR A 877 -3.95 4.35 1.55
CA THR A 877 -5.06 4.41 2.50
C THR A 877 -5.01 3.27 3.51
N SER A 878 -4.55 2.09 3.07
CA SER A 878 -4.37 0.90 3.90
C SER A 878 -3.17 1.00 4.87
N LEU A 879 -3.32 0.42 6.05
CA LEU A 879 -2.24 0.20 7.02
C LEU A 879 -1.15 -0.67 6.42
N ARG A 880 -1.54 -1.76 5.73
CA ARG A 880 -0.62 -2.72 5.08
C ARG A 880 0.38 -2.04 4.17
N CYS A 881 -0.05 -1.11 3.32
CA CYS A 881 0.86 -0.39 2.44
C CYS A 881 1.56 0.76 3.16
N ARG A 882 0.82 1.61 3.91
CA ARG A 882 1.38 2.84 4.48
C ARG A 882 2.46 2.56 5.52
N TRP A 883 2.20 1.67 6.48
CA TRP A 883 3.18 1.35 7.53
C TRP A 883 4.38 0.55 7.01
N ARG A 884 4.22 -0.20 5.91
CA ARG A 884 5.37 -0.80 5.21
C ARG A 884 6.32 0.24 4.65
N GLN A 885 5.87 1.44 4.27
CA GLN A 885 6.77 2.49 3.78
C GLN A 885 7.65 3.12 4.88
N HIS A 886 7.38 2.85 6.17
CA HIS A 886 8.16 3.45 7.27
C HIS A 886 9.60 2.89 7.34
N THR A 887 9.83 1.71 6.78
CA THR A 887 11.10 0.95 6.79
C THR A 887 11.69 0.76 5.39
N VAL A 888 11.05 1.29 4.34
CA VAL A 888 11.57 1.20 2.98
C VAL A 888 12.69 2.22 2.79
N HIS A 889 13.91 1.71 2.66
CA HIS A 889 15.10 2.49 2.37
C HIS A 889 15.84 1.95 1.16
N SER A 890 16.39 2.83 0.33
CA SER A 890 17.26 2.48 -0.79
C SER A 890 18.68 2.21 -0.31
N LEU A 891 18.82 1.26 0.64
CA LEU A 891 20.12 0.77 1.13
C LEU A 891 20.55 -0.45 0.31
N PRO A 892 21.83 -0.55 -0.10
CA PRO A 892 22.35 -1.72 -0.81
C PRO A 892 22.52 -2.90 0.15
N ILE A 893 22.21 -4.13 -0.28
CA ILE A 893 22.26 -5.31 0.59
C ILE A 893 23.69 -5.79 0.88
N ARG A 894 24.00 -5.94 2.18
CA ARG A 894 25.32 -6.26 2.75
C ARG A 894 25.21 -7.26 3.90
N GLY A 895 25.15 -8.55 3.56
CA GLY A 895 25.30 -9.65 4.51
C GLY A 895 24.09 -10.58 4.53
N GLU A 896 23.81 -11.13 5.71
CA GLU A 896 22.72 -12.09 5.94
C GLU A 896 21.35 -11.38 6.00
N PHE A 897 20.32 -12.08 5.55
CA PHE A 897 18.93 -11.61 5.59
C PHE A 897 18.19 -12.15 6.82
N ILE A 898 17.58 -11.24 7.57
CA ILE A 898 17.15 -11.46 8.97
C ILE A 898 15.63 -11.37 9.11
#